data_AF-K1Z5Z6-F1
#
_entry.id   AF-K1Z5Z6-F1
#
_cell.length_a   1.000
_cell.length_b   1.000
_cell.length_c   1.000
_cell.angle_alpha   90.00
_cell.angle_beta   90.00
_cell.angle_gamma   90.00
#
_symmetry.space_group_name_H-M   'P 1'
#
loop_
_entity.id
_entity.type
_entity.pdbx_description
1 polymer ?
#
loop_
_entity_poly.entity_id
_entity_poly.type
_entity_poly.pdbx_seq_one_letter_code
_entity_poly.pdbx_strand_id
1 'polypeptide(L)'
;MNSDQADFDADGDGDECDIDDDNDGTKDKSDVCPNDANGHDDPDDDGLCGTSDNCEDVANEDQADADADGIGDVCDDDADNDEIKDDADNCPEISNADQADLDADTVGDVCDDDKDDDTILNDVDNCEIVSNEDQTDSDGDGEGDVCDGDTDGDLIANEDDNCPTVANADQTDEDGDLVGDVCDNCFDVENTDQADLDADTLGDVCDSDADGDGETNDTDCDDLDASSHNGALEVFDFADNDCEGTVDQGISLDNAVFSITGEASGNYFGYRAVVLSDVNGDGIDDVLASAYKNSEGGTSAGKVYLIYGAGNLSGDLSAENANVTFVGEAANDYLGLAIASAGDVNGDGLGDFMIAAKGNDAGGSNAGKVYLIYGRDFSTDDATVDGVFDLTQANFIIKGQAANNYFGHALASAGDVNADGYGDIMISSKDYNSAQGRIYLFQGGSLSGTVSASSATATFTGEGIGETAGYALSTAGDFNADGYDDLVISAYYNGDMTYTGKIYVLYGSATLSGNTSLSDATLTYEAEEYRDYAGNSVSGGQDINGDGIDDIIVGAAAYGATDDGRVYVLYGSSTTLTGTEFLHDANVIFYGENSGDNAGISVQLLKDMNGDDLGEILIGAHRNDQTATNAGKVYLIMGSASLTSVTLNDTTTSATLLGVAAGDYAGYGLSDAGDVNGDDILDFFIGAYGTTNGTVYGILSY
;
A
#
# COMPACT_ATOMS: atom_id res chain seq x y z
N MET A 1 13.51 -75.66 -48.82
CA MET A 1 14.02 -76.36 -47.62
C MET A 1 14.11 -75.26 -46.60
N ASN A 2 13.09 -75.16 -45.75
CA ASN A 2 13.13 -74.30 -44.59
C ASN A 2 14.10 -74.94 -43.57
N SER A 3 14.85 -74.12 -42.83
CA SER A 3 16.08 -74.50 -42.12
C SER A 3 15.93 -74.83 -40.64
N ASP A 4 14.81 -74.51 -39.99
CA ASP A 4 14.60 -74.83 -38.57
C ASP A 4 13.64 -76.01 -38.34
N GLN A 5 12.60 -76.21 -39.17
CA GLN A 5 11.51 -77.15 -38.86
C GLN A 5 11.02 -77.01 -37.41
N ALA A 6 11.08 -75.80 -36.86
CA ALA A 6 10.48 -75.50 -35.58
C ALA A 6 8.95 -75.64 -35.74
N ASP A 7 8.33 -76.12 -34.67
CA ASP A 7 6.96 -76.63 -34.57
C ASP A 7 6.67 -76.60 -33.07
N PHE A 8 6.49 -75.38 -32.55
CA PHE A 8 6.54 -75.06 -31.12
C PHE A 8 5.35 -75.69 -30.38
N ASP A 9 4.15 -75.65 -30.95
CA ASP A 9 2.97 -76.34 -30.43
C ASP A 9 2.91 -77.85 -30.76
N ALA A 10 3.80 -78.32 -31.64
CA ALA A 10 3.96 -79.70 -32.10
C ALA A 10 2.73 -80.28 -32.83
N ASP A 11 1.90 -79.45 -33.46
CA ASP A 11 0.71 -79.89 -34.22
C ASP A 11 1.05 -80.47 -35.61
N GLY A 12 2.27 -80.19 -36.08
CA GLY A 12 2.84 -80.70 -37.33
C GLY A 12 2.78 -79.73 -38.51
N ASP A 13 2.21 -78.54 -38.36
CA ASP A 13 2.56 -77.36 -39.15
C ASP A 13 3.79 -76.69 -38.50
N GLY A 14 4.74 -76.19 -39.30
CA GLY A 14 5.96 -75.58 -38.72
C GLY A 14 5.78 -74.09 -38.53
N ASP A 15 6.43 -73.49 -37.53
CA ASP A 15 6.26 -72.09 -37.09
C ASP A 15 6.22 -71.08 -38.27
N GLU A 16 7.13 -71.20 -39.25
CA GLU A 16 7.13 -70.28 -40.43
C GLU A 16 5.83 -70.31 -41.26
N CYS A 17 5.02 -71.36 -41.14
CA CYS A 17 3.74 -71.52 -41.80
C CYS A 17 2.55 -71.77 -40.87
N ASP A 18 2.77 -71.82 -39.56
CA ASP A 18 1.70 -71.66 -38.58
C ASP A 18 1.31 -70.17 -38.50
N ILE A 19 0.17 -69.89 -37.90
CA ILE A 19 -0.35 -68.53 -37.71
C ILE A 19 -0.56 -68.22 -36.22
N ASP A 20 -0.18 -69.15 -35.35
CA ASP A 20 -0.40 -69.25 -33.91
C ASP A 20 0.59 -70.33 -33.40
N ASP A 21 1.88 -69.98 -33.38
CA ASP A 21 3.01 -70.89 -33.20
C ASP A 21 2.95 -71.65 -31.86
N ASP A 22 2.29 -71.10 -30.84
CA ASP A 22 2.16 -71.70 -29.50
C ASP A 22 0.74 -72.17 -29.13
N ASN A 23 -0.23 -71.94 -30.01
CA ASN A 23 -1.60 -72.39 -29.94
C ASN A 23 -2.35 -71.89 -28.69
N ASP A 24 -1.99 -70.70 -28.22
CA ASP A 24 -2.68 -70.00 -27.13
C ASP A 24 -4.04 -69.40 -27.60
N GLY A 25 -4.20 -69.24 -28.92
CA GLY A 25 -5.38 -68.71 -29.58
C GLY A 25 -5.27 -67.26 -30.06
N THR A 26 -4.15 -66.60 -29.81
CA THR A 26 -3.69 -65.35 -30.43
C THR A 26 -2.96 -65.71 -31.74
N LYS A 27 -2.63 -64.74 -32.59
CA LYS A 27 -1.88 -65.04 -33.82
C LYS A 27 -0.55 -64.33 -33.75
N ASP A 28 0.54 -64.93 -34.23
CA ASP A 28 1.91 -64.39 -34.10
C ASP A 28 2.05 -62.93 -34.57
N LYS A 29 1.20 -62.49 -35.51
CA LYS A 29 1.19 -61.11 -36.01
C LYS A 29 0.56 -60.09 -35.06
N SER A 30 -0.10 -60.55 -34.04
CA SER A 30 -0.86 -59.79 -33.04
C SER A 30 -0.54 -60.28 -31.64
N ASP A 31 0.52 -61.07 -31.52
CA ASP A 31 1.05 -61.64 -30.32
C ASP A 31 2.45 -61.03 -30.12
N VAL A 32 2.65 -60.41 -28.97
CA VAL A 32 3.93 -59.79 -28.59
C VAL A 32 4.93 -60.89 -28.20
N CYS A 33 4.44 -62.02 -27.69
CA CYS A 33 5.20 -63.15 -27.19
C CYS A 33 4.87 -64.45 -27.96
N PRO A 34 5.09 -64.52 -29.30
CA PRO A 34 4.60 -65.57 -30.19
C PRO A 34 5.22 -66.98 -30.00
N ASN A 35 5.86 -67.25 -28.86
CA ASN A 35 6.47 -68.54 -28.53
C ASN A 35 6.31 -68.86 -27.03
N ASP A 36 5.22 -68.44 -26.37
CA ASP A 36 4.95 -68.78 -24.96
C ASP A 36 3.50 -69.25 -24.71
N ALA A 37 3.31 -70.56 -24.83
CA ALA A 37 2.05 -71.25 -24.63
C ALA A 37 1.41 -71.12 -23.23
N ASN A 38 2.04 -70.44 -22.25
CA ASN A 38 1.52 -70.32 -20.88
C ASN A 38 0.68 -69.05 -20.63
N GLY A 39 0.56 -68.14 -21.60
CA GLY A 39 -0.31 -66.96 -21.50
C GLY A 39 0.12 -65.94 -20.45
N HIS A 40 1.43 -65.75 -20.29
CA HIS A 40 2.05 -64.63 -19.59
C HIS A 40 2.52 -63.61 -20.63
N ASP A 41 1.59 -63.16 -21.47
CA ASP A 41 1.91 -62.15 -22.46
C ASP A 41 1.89 -60.82 -21.75
N ASP A 42 3.10 -60.28 -21.53
CA ASP A 42 3.35 -58.86 -21.27
C ASP A 42 2.32 -58.26 -20.26
N PRO A 43 2.37 -58.68 -18.98
CA PRO A 43 1.29 -58.41 -18.01
C PRO A 43 0.99 -56.92 -17.79
N ASP A 44 1.95 -56.06 -18.13
CA ASP A 44 1.93 -54.61 -18.01
C ASP A 44 1.88 -53.87 -19.37
N ASP A 45 1.78 -54.60 -20.50
CA ASP A 45 1.62 -54.11 -21.87
C ASP A 45 2.77 -53.19 -22.36
N ASP A 46 4.03 -53.45 -21.98
CA ASP A 46 5.22 -52.66 -22.32
C ASP A 46 6.00 -53.16 -23.56
N GLY A 47 5.63 -54.32 -24.09
CA GLY A 47 6.22 -54.92 -25.28
C GLY A 47 7.38 -55.89 -25.01
N LEU A 48 7.68 -56.20 -23.75
CA LEU A 48 8.71 -57.16 -23.33
C LEU A 48 8.07 -58.41 -22.71
N CYS A 49 8.76 -59.54 -22.82
CA CYS A 49 8.18 -60.85 -22.50
C CYS A 49 9.09 -61.68 -21.59
N GLY A 50 8.51 -62.22 -20.51
CA GLY A 50 9.12 -63.26 -19.68
C GLY A 50 10.48 -62.86 -19.12
N THR A 51 11.50 -63.71 -19.24
CA THR A 51 12.85 -63.43 -18.68
C THR A 51 13.64 -62.34 -19.40
N SER A 52 13.05 -61.69 -20.40
CA SER A 52 13.61 -60.52 -21.07
C SER A 52 13.02 -59.20 -20.56
N ASP A 53 12.14 -59.30 -19.57
CA ASP A 53 11.55 -58.22 -18.81
C ASP A 53 12.04 -58.36 -17.34
N ASN A 54 12.82 -57.39 -16.88
CA ASN A 54 13.31 -57.31 -15.50
C ASN A 54 12.29 -56.69 -14.53
N CYS A 55 11.09 -56.32 -15.00
CA CYS A 55 9.95 -55.89 -14.21
C CYS A 55 8.62 -56.50 -14.69
N GLU A 56 8.45 -57.83 -14.53
CA GLU A 56 7.30 -58.64 -15.00
C GLU A 56 5.87 -58.08 -14.77
N ASP A 57 5.67 -57.14 -13.84
CA ASP A 57 4.37 -56.56 -13.50
C ASP A 57 4.35 -55.00 -13.62
N VAL A 58 5.44 -54.36 -14.05
CA VAL A 58 5.60 -52.89 -14.14
C VAL A 58 6.36 -52.49 -15.41
N ALA A 59 5.63 -51.88 -16.34
CA ALA A 59 6.13 -51.50 -17.66
C ALA A 59 7.44 -50.70 -17.61
N ASN A 60 8.49 -51.20 -18.27
CA ASN A 60 9.81 -50.60 -18.37
C ASN A 60 10.53 -50.95 -19.69
N GLU A 61 10.07 -50.33 -20.78
CA GLU A 61 10.55 -50.57 -22.15
C GLU A 61 12.09 -50.42 -22.32
N ASP A 62 12.76 -49.67 -21.46
CA ASP A 62 14.20 -49.40 -21.50
C ASP A 62 15.05 -50.44 -20.73
N GLN A 63 14.43 -51.26 -19.89
CA GLN A 63 15.08 -52.29 -19.07
C GLN A 63 16.26 -51.72 -18.27
N ALA A 64 16.08 -50.51 -17.74
CA ALA A 64 17.05 -49.89 -16.83
C ALA A 64 17.22 -50.77 -15.58
N ASP A 65 18.46 -50.85 -15.10
CA ASP A 65 18.97 -51.81 -14.09
C ASP A 65 20.33 -51.27 -13.61
N ALA A 66 20.28 -50.25 -12.75
CA ALA A 66 21.42 -49.44 -12.33
C ALA A 66 22.46 -50.26 -11.55
N ASP A 67 22.01 -51.20 -10.73
CA ASP A 67 22.87 -52.08 -9.94
C ASP A 67 23.21 -53.43 -10.60
N ALA A 68 22.55 -53.75 -11.72
CA ALA A 68 22.69 -54.99 -12.49
C ALA A 68 22.35 -56.26 -11.71
N ASP A 69 21.42 -56.23 -10.76
CA ASP A 69 20.97 -57.39 -10.00
C ASP A 69 19.92 -58.24 -10.75
N GLY A 70 19.35 -57.67 -11.81
CA GLY A 70 18.35 -58.28 -12.69
C GLY A 70 16.90 -58.01 -12.31
N ILE A 71 16.66 -57.13 -11.35
CA ILE A 71 15.40 -56.40 -11.11
C ILE A 71 15.56 -55.04 -11.81
N GLY A 72 14.52 -54.51 -12.45
CA GLY A 72 14.61 -53.20 -13.11
C GLY A 72 14.38 -52.04 -12.16
N ASP A 73 14.96 -50.88 -12.47
CA ASP A 73 14.96 -49.68 -11.60
C ASP A 73 13.54 -49.32 -11.12
N VAL A 74 12.54 -49.38 -12.00
CA VAL A 74 11.16 -49.02 -11.66
C VAL A 74 10.44 -50.00 -10.73
N CYS A 75 10.99 -51.20 -10.55
CA CYS A 75 10.43 -52.25 -9.69
C CYS A 75 11.41 -52.71 -8.59
N ASP A 76 12.54 -52.03 -8.44
CA ASP A 76 13.41 -52.13 -7.27
C ASP A 76 12.98 -51.14 -6.18
N ASP A 77 13.28 -51.46 -4.92
CA ASP A 77 13.10 -50.61 -3.75
C ASP A 77 14.36 -49.75 -3.46
N ASP A 78 15.49 -50.10 -4.08
CA ASP A 78 16.85 -49.57 -3.92
C ASP A 78 17.61 -49.84 -5.25
N ALA A 79 17.33 -49.04 -6.28
CA ALA A 79 17.72 -49.34 -7.67
C ALA A 79 19.24 -49.35 -7.91
N ASP A 80 20.02 -48.64 -7.09
CA ASP A 80 21.49 -48.61 -7.19
C ASP A 80 22.22 -49.42 -6.10
N ASN A 81 21.48 -50.00 -5.16
CA ASN A 81 21.92 -50.90 -4.10
C ASN A 81 22.95 -50.27 -3.13
N ASP A 82 22.79 -48.98 -2.81
CA ASP A 82 23.69 -48.24 -1.92
C ASP A 82 23.34 -48.31 -0.41
N GLU A 83 22.28 -49.04 -0.07
CA GLU A 83 21.66 -49.20 1.25
C GLU A 83 20.68 -48.07 1.68
N ILE A 84 20.44 -47.07 0.83
CA ILE A 84 19.34 -46.10 0.90
C ILE A 84 18.18 -46.64 0.03
N LYS A 85 16.97 -46.10 0.18
CA LYS A 85 15.81 -46.51 -0.62
C LYS A 85 15.44 -45.37 -1.53
N ASP A 86 14.97 -45.64 -2.74
CA ASP A 86 14.63 -44.61 -3.74
C ASP A 86 13.71 -43.50 -3.20
N ASP A 87 12.84 -43.80 -2.22
CA ASP A 87 11.95 -42.80 -1.59
C ASP A 87 12.64 -41.83 -0.61
N ALA A 88 13.89 -42.11 -0.28
CA ALA A 88 14.76 -41.36 0.62
C ALA A 88 16.15 -41.09 0.02
N ASP A 89 16.35 -41.42 -1.25
CA ASP A 89 17.60 -41.28 -1.99
C ASP A 89 17.55 -40.03 -2.89
N ASN A 90 18.54 -39.15 -2.75
CA ASN A 90 18.68 -37.99 -3.63
C ASN A 90 19.39 -38.30 -4.97
N CYS A 91 19.92 -39.52 -5.16
CA CYS A 91 20.37 -40.05 -6.45
C CYS A 91 19.92 -41.51 -6.68
N PRO A 92 18.62 -41.79 -6.90
CA PRO A 92 18.08 -43.15 -6.92
C PRO A 92 18.72 -44.15 -7.91
N GLU A 93 19.40 -43.67 -8.95
CA GLU A 93 20.07 -44.50 -9.96
C GLU A 93 21.61 -44.48 -9.84
N ILE A 94 22.18 -43.71 -8.89
CA ILE A 94 23.63 -43.49 -8.75
C ILE A 94 24.05 -43.53 -7.28
N SER A 95 24.64 -44.66 -6.90
CA SER A 95 25.05 -44.95 -5.51
C SER A 95 25.80 -43.79 -4.84
N ASN A 96 25.21 -43.26 -3.77
CA ASN A 96 25.69 -42.12 -3.01
C ASN A 96 25.29 -42.20 -1.52
N ALA A 97 25.81 -43.23 -0.84
CA ALA A 97 25.47 -43.51 0.56
C ALA A 97 25.77 -42.38 1.58
N ASP A 98 26.46 -41.30 1.19
CA ASP A 98 26.63 -40.10 2.01
C ASP A 98 25.55 -39.03 1.82
N GLN A 99 24.72 -39.15 0.77
CA GLN A 99 23.57 -38.29 0.47
C GLN A 99 23.98 -36.81 0.50
N ALA A 100 25.15 -36.51 -0.08
CA ALA A 100 25.64 -35.15 -0.22
C ALA A 100 24.70 -34.38 -1.18
N ASP A 101 24.41 -33.15 -0.80
CA ASP A 101 23.41 -32.25 -1.39
C ASP A 101 23.82 -30.83 -0.98
N LEU A 102 24.63 -30.20 -1.83
CA LEU A 102 25.31 -28.94 -1.53
C LEU A 102 24.35 -27.73 -1.56
N ASP A 103 23.40 -27.72 -2.49
CA ASP A 103 22.41 -26.65 -2.69
C ASP A 103 21.06 -26.91 -1.97
N ALA A 104 20.84 -28.14 -1.49
CA ALA A 104 19.62 -28.58 -0.82
C ALA A 104 18.38 -28.61 -1.72
N ASP A 105 18.54 -28.83 -3.03
CA ASP A 105 17.44 -28.91 -4.01
C ASP A 105 16.77 -30.30 -4.06
N THR A 106 17.30 -31.27 -3.31
CA THR A 106 16.91 -32.69 -3.20
C THR A 106 17.46 -33.62 -4.28
N VAL A 107 18.27 -33.14 -5.20
CA VAL A 107 19.16 -33.89 -6.08
C VAL A 107 20.52 -34.02 -5.38
N GLY A 108 21.18 -35.17 -5.47
CA GLY A 108 22.47 -35.36 -4.81
C GLY A 108 23.65 -34.92 -5.68
N ASP A 109 24.73 -34.46 -5.04
CA ASP A 109 25.91 -33.91 -5.74
C ASP A 109 26.45 -34.81 -6.87
N VAL A 110 26.32 -36.13 -6.74
CA VAL A 110 26.86 -37.08 -7.74
C VAL A 110 25.99 -37.24 -8.98
N CYS A 111 24.70 -36.92 -8.88
CA CYS A 111 23.73 -36.96 -9.97
C CYS A 111 23.22 -35.56 -10.36
N ASP A 112 23.78 -34.52 -9.73
CA ASP A 112 23.55 -33.14 -10.10
C ASP A 112 24.52 -32.66 -11.19
N ASP A 113 23.97 -31.99 -12.19
CA ASP A 113 24.74 -31.34 -13.25
C ASP A 113 25.16 -29.90 -12.87
N ASP A 114 24.63 -29.35 -11.77
CA ASP A 114 24.84 -28.00 -11.23
C ASP A 114 24.81 -28.06 -9.68
N LYS A 115 25.95 -28.37 -9.05
CA LYS A 115 25.96 -28.75 -7.62
C LYS A 115 25.67 -27.62 -6.64
N ASP A 116 25.85 -26.37 -7.04
CA ASP A 116 25.72 -25.22 -6.15
C ASP A 116 24.61 -24.25 -6.58
N ASP A 117 23.75 -24.68 -7.50
CA ASP A 117 22.56 -23.98 -8.03
C ASP A 117 22.86 -22.55 -8.48
N ASP A 118 24.00 -22.33 -9.10
CA ASP A 118 24.41 -21.03 -9.65
C ASP A 118 24.05 -20.87 -11.14
N THR A 119 23.35 -21.86 -11.71
CA THR A 119 22.91 -21.96 -13.10
C THR A 119 24.01 -22.29 -14.12
N ILE A 120 25.25 -22.50 -13.66
CA ILE A 120 26.40 -22.89 -14.47
C ILE A 120 26.69 -24.38 -14.25
N LEU A 121 26.64 -25.16 -15.33
CA LEU A 121 26.89 -26.59 -15.23
C LEU A 121 28.33 -26.89 -14.78
N ASN A 122 28.49 -27.90 -13.93
CA ASN A 122 29.75 -28.36 -13.34
C ASN A 122 30.92 -28.51 -14.35
N ASP A 123 30.66 -28.80 -15.62
CA ASP A 123 31.69 -29.04 -16.65
C ASP A 123 32.27 -27.77 -17.29
N VAL A 124 31.61 -26.63 -17.08
CA VAL A 124 32.03 -25.30 -17.52
C VAL A 124 32.22 -24.32 -16.38
N ASP A 125 31.84 -24.71 -15.17
CA ASP A 125 31.99 -23.96 -13.94
C ASP A 125 33.46 -23.94 -13.45
N ASN A 126 34.01 -22.74 -13.24
CA ASN A 126 35.34 -22.56 -12.66
C ASN A 126 35.36 -22.60 -11.13
N CYS A 127 34.21 -22.78 -10.46
CA CYS A 127 34.06 -23.07 -9.03
C CYS A 127 32.96 -24.11 -8.72
N GLU A 128 33.10 -25.36 -9.19
CA GLU A 128 32.16 -26.51 -9.11
C GLU A 128 31.42 -26.80 -7.77
N ILE A 129 31.78 -26.15 -6.67
CA ILE A 129 31.19 -26.33 -5.33
C ILE A 129 30.97 -25.01 -4.58
N VAL A 130 31.13 -23.86 -5.25
CA VAL A 130 30.91 -22.53 -4.68
C VAL A 130 30.32 -21.63 -5.75
N SER A 131 29.01 -21.39 -5.62
CA SER A 131 28.22 -20.56 -6.54
C SER A 131 28.92 -19.26 -6.94
N ASN A 132 29.10 -19.07 -8.25
CA ASN A 132 29.70 -17.90 -8.87
C ASN A 132 29.19 -17.68 -10.31
N GLU A 133 27.93 -17.28 -10.44
CA GLU A 133 27.25 -17.10 -11.75
C GLU A 133 28.00 -16.22 -12.77
N ASP A 134 28.87 -15.32 -12.29
CA ASP A 134 29.67 -14.40 -13.11
C ASP A 134 30.93 -15.02 -13.73
N GLN A 135 31.36 -16.18 -13.21
CA GLN A 135 32.51 -16.97 -13.67
C GLN A 135 33.78 -16.11 -13.81
N THR A 136 33.95 -15.16 -12.88
CA THR A 136 35.12 -14.28 -12.90
C THR A 136 36.38 -15.09 -12.59
N ASP A 137 37.41 -14.89 -13.43
CA ASP A 137 38.73 -15.53 -13.38
C ASP A 137 39.76 -14.46 -13.74
N SER A 138 40.27 -13.77 -12.72
CA SER A 138 41.08 -12.56 -12.82
C SER A 138 42.50 -12.84 -13.32
N ASP A 139 43.10 -13.98 -12.96
CA ASP A 139 44.46 -14.36 -13.35
C ASP A 139 44.52 -15.28 -14.59
N GLY A 140 43.38 -15.89 -14.97
CA GLY A 140 43.21 -16.73 -16.14
C GLY A 140 43.75 -18.14 -15.99
N ASP A 141 43.88 -18.66 -14.77
CA ASP A 141 44.40 -20.01 -14.50
C ASP A 141 43.33 -21.11 -14.61
N GLY A 142 42.05 -20.73 -14.61
CA GLY A 142 40.89 -21.58 -14.77
C GLY A 142 40.19 -21.99 -13.47
N GLU A 143 40.64 -21.52 -12.31
CA GLU A 143 39.89 -21.49 -11.05
C GLU A 143 39.18 -20.12 -10.94
N GLY A 144 37.95 -20.06 -10.43
CA GLY A 144 37.24 -18.79 -10.29
C GLY A 144 37.68 -17.99 -9.07
N ASP A 145 37.52 -16.65 -9.13
CA ASP A 145 37.97 -15.70 -8.10
C ASP A 145 37.47 -16.07 -6.68
N VAL A 146 36.27 -16.65 -6.58
CA VAL A 146 35.62 -17.02 -5.32
C VAL A 146 36.25 -18.28 -4.68
N CYS A 147 36.79 -19.19 -5.48
CA CYS A 147 37.41 -20.44 -5.03
C CYS A 147 38.95 -20.44 -5.13
N ASP A 148 39.55 -19.40 -5.72
CA ASP A 148 40.99 -19.19 -5.78
C ASP A 148 41.58 -18.57 -4.50
N GLY A 149 42.78 -19.00 -4.13
CA GLY A 149 43.54 -18.46 -3.00
C GLY A 149 44.57 -17.38 -3.35
N ASP A 150 44.78 -17.09 -4.64
CA ASP A 150 45.72 -16.11 -5.20
C ASP A 150 45.11 -15.49 -6.47
N THR A 151 44.03 -14.72 -6.29
CA THR A 151 43.08 -14.33 -7.34
C THR A 151 43.71 -13.50 -8.48
N ASP A 152 44.83 -12.84 -8.24
CA ASP A 152 45.50 -12.02 -9.25
C ASP A 152 46.83 -12.62 -9.79
N GLY A 153 47.21 -13.79 -9.27
CA GLY A 153 48.36 -14.57 -9.70
C GLY A 153 49.72 -13.91 -9.44
N ASP A 154 49.82 -13.01 -8.46
CA ASP A 154 51.05 -12.27 -8.15
C ASP A 154 52.02 -13.01 -7.20
N LEU A 155 51.57 -14.15 -6.65
CA LEU A 155 52.24 -15.05 -5.70
C LEU A 155 52.14 -14.64 -4.22
N ILE A 156 51.23 -13.73 -3.88
CA ILE A 156 50.80 -13.40 -2.52
C ILE A 156 49.40 -13.98 -2.32
N ALA A 157 49.17 -14.67 -1.20
CA ALA A 157 47.84 -15.23 -0.95
C ALA A 157 46.86 -14.11 -0.59
N ASN A 158 45.60 -14.22 -1.01
CA ASN A 158 44.54 -13.20 -0.79
C ASN A 158 44.46 -12.68 0.67
N GLU A 159 44.77 -13.52 1.67
CA GLU A 159 44.75 -13.15 3.09
C GLU A 159 45.92 -12.27 3.56
N ASP A 160 47.01 -12.25 2.79
CA ASP A 160 48.25 -11.49 3.04
C ASP A 160 48.45 -10.37 1.99
N ASP A 161 47.53 -10.23 1.03
CA ASP A 161 47.60 -9.33 -0.12
C ASP A 161 46.86 -8.00 0.14
N ASN A 162 47.52 -6.87 -0.09
CA ASN A 162 46.90 -5.55 -0.02
C ASN A 162 46.21 -5.09 -1.32
N CYS A 163 46.30 -5.87 -2.41
CA CYS A 163 45.47 -5.74 -3.61
C CYS A 163 45.06 -7.12 -4.16
N PRO A 164 44.16 -7.87 -3.49
CA PRO A 164 43.87 -9.27 -3.82
C PRO A 164 43.42 -9.57 -5.27
N THR A 165 42.98 -8.55 -6.02
CA THR A 165 42.52 -8.68 -7.41
C THR A 165 43.38 -7.93 -8.41
N VAL A 166 44.47 -7.29 -7.98
CA VAL A 166 45.33 -6.45 -8.83
C VAL A 166 46.81 -6.66 -8.51
N ALA A 167 47.45 -7.48 -9.35
CA ALA A 167 48.82 -7.95 -9.13
C ALA A 167 49.83 -6.85 -8.74
N ASN A 168 50.36 -6.95 -7.52
CA ASN A 168 51.28 -5.98 -6.94
C ASN A 168 52.30 -6.63 -5.99
N ALA A 169 53.12 -7.55 -6.53
CA ALA A 169 54.09 -8.31 -5.75
C ALA A 169 55.12 -7.51 -4.90
N ASP A 170 55.18 -6.18 -5.00
CA ASP A 170 55.95 -5.30 -4.12
C ASP A 170 55.18 -4.75 -2.90
N GLN A 171 53.85 -4.90 -2.86
CA GLN A 171 52.95 -4.64 -1.73
C GLN A 171 53.18 -3.24 -1.17
N THR A 172 53.29 -2.26 -2.07
CA THR A 172 53.45 -0.84 -1.71
C THR A 172 52.13 -0.28 -1.20
N ASP A 173 52.22 0.53 -0.16
CA ASP A 173 51.12 1.16 0.59
C ASP A 173 51.73 2.44 1.21
N GLU A 174 51.55 3.58 0.54
CA GLU A 174 52.18 4.86 0.91
C GLU A 174 51.50 5.53 2.11
N ASP A 175 50.18 5.40 2.25
CA ASP A 175 49.41 6.07 3.29
C ASP A 175 49.17 5.21 4.55
N GLY A 176 49.29 3.89 4.44
CA GLY A 176 49.32 2.92 5.54
C GLY A 176 47.94 2.35 5.90
N ASP A 177 46.98 2.37 4.97
CA ASP A 177 45.60 1.96 5.22
C ASP A 177 45.33 0.47 4.95
N LEU A 178 46.32 -0.27 4.44
CA LEU A 178 46.27 -1.70 4.06
C LEU A 178 45.66 -1.98 2.68
N VAL A 179 45.40 -0.96 1.86
CA VAL A 179 45.13 -1.06 0.44
C VAL A 179 46.41 -0.70 -0.32
N GLY A 180 46.74 -1.43 -1.38
CA GLY A 180 47.97 -1.19 -2.12
C GLY A 180 47.87 -0.06 -3.13
N ASP A 181 48.98 0.66 -3.36
CA ASP A 181 49.08 1.84 -4.26
C ASP A 181 48.46 1.63 -5.67
N VAL A 182 48.36 0.39 -6.16
CA VAL A 182 47.82 0.09 -7.50
C VAL A 182 46.31 -0.12 -7.54
N CYS A 183 45.70 -0.41 -6.39
CA CYS A 183 44.26 -0.60 -6.22
C CYS A 183 43.63 0.45 -5.30
N ASP A 184 44.42 1.43 -4.85
CA ASP A 184 44.00 2.52 -3.98
C ASP A 184 43.50 3.74 -4.78
N ASN A 185 42.22 4.09 -4.61
CA ASN A 185 41.57 5.25 -5.20
C ASN A 185 41.86 6.57 -4.46
N CYS A 186 42.55 6.51 -3.31
CA CYS A 186 43.06 7.65 -2.56
C CYS A 186 44.53 7.48 -2.12
N PHE A 187 45.42 7.25 -3.09
CA PHE A 187 46.89 7.06 -2.96
C PHE A 187 47.67 7.74 -1.80
N ASP A 188 47.24 8.90 -1.28
CA ASP A 188 47.92 9.59 -0.17
C ASP A 188 47.03 9.89 1.05
N VAL A 189 45.85 9.28 1.16
CA VAL A 189 44.84 9.51 2.20
C VAL A 189 44.13 8.21 2.60
N GLU A 190 44.40 7.73 3.82
CA GLU A 190 43.87 6.45 4.32
C GLU A 190 42.34 6.30 4.13
N ASN A 191 41.89 5.30 3.37
CA ASN A 191 40.48 4.96 3.11
C ASN A 191 40.27 3.46 2.80
N THR A 192 40.37 2.63 3.84
CA THR A 192 40.35 1.16 3.71
C THR A 192 39.11 0.56 3.04
N ASP A 193 38.01 1.31 2.97
CA ASP A 193 36.76 0.91 2.34
C ASP A 193 36.70 1.19 0.83
N GLN A 194 37.63 2.00 0.30
CA GLN A 194 37.75 2.34 -1.11
C GLN A 194 36.41 2.84 -1.70
N ALA A 195 35.65 3.57 -0.88
CA ALA A 195 34.39 4.17 -1.30
C ALA A 195 34.65 5.19 -2.43
N ASP A 196 33.80 5.14 -3.45
CA ASP A 196 33.84 5.97 -4.66
C ASP A 196 32.39 6.07 -5.16
N LEU A 197 31.66 7.04 -4.61
CA LEU A 197 30.22 7.18 -4.75
C LEU A 197 29.81 7.57 -6.17
N ASP A 198 30.57 8.44 -6.83
CA ASP A 198 30.29 8.90 -8.20
C ASP A 198 30.95 8.05 -9.30
N ALA A 199 31.78 7.09 -8.89
CA ALA A 199 32.52 6.15 -9.73
C ALA A 199 33.49 6.84 -10.72
N ASP A 200 34.07 7.98 -10.35
CA ASP A 200 35.05 8.69 -11.17
C ASP A 200 36.49 8.20 -11.02
N THR A 201 36.73 7.23 -10.12
CA THR A 201 38.01 6.61 -9.72
C THR A 201 38.81 7.37 -8.65
N LEU A 202 38.30 8.48 -8.13
CA LEU A 202 38.83 9.17 -6.96
C LEU A 202 37.94 8.83 -5.75
N GLY A 203 38.52 8.34 -4.66
CA GLY A 203 37.70 7.93 -3.51
C GLY A 203 37.11 9.11 -2.74
N ASP A 204 35.96 8.89 -2.09
CA ASP A 204 35.14 9.94 -1.42
C ASP A 204 35.97 10.82 -0.46
N VAL A 205 36.92 10.22 0.25
CA VAL A 205 37.75 10.90 1.28
C VAL A 205 38.77 11.87 0.65
N CYS A 206 39.18 11.62 -0.59
CA CYS A 206 40.13 12.45 -1.32
C CYS A 206 39.51 13.20 -2.51
N ASP A 207 38.22 12.99 -2.77
CA ASP A 207 37.42 13.81 -3.67
C ASP A 207 36.96 15.11 -2.99
N SER A 208 36.86 16.16 -3.79
CA SER A 208 36.25 17.44 -3.41
C SER A 208 34.78 17.57 -3.78
N ASP A 209 34.23 16.58 -4.50
CA ASP A 209 32.88 16.46 -5.07
C ASP A 209 32.50 14.97 -5.04
N ALA A 210 32.32 14.41 -3.83
CA ALA A 210 32.29 12.96 -3.61
C ALA A 210 31.11 12.24 -4.30
N ASP A 211 29.97 12.92 -4.44
CA ASP A 211 28.77 12.38 -5.08
C ASP A 211 28.62 12.76 -6.56
N GLY A 212 29.56 13.56 -7.09
CA GLY A 212 29.67 13.95 -8.49
C GLY A 212 28.54 14.86 -8.98
N ASP A 213 27.87 15.57 -8.08
CA ASP A 213 26.76 16.46 -8.39
C ASP A 213 27.23 17.81 -9.01
N GLY A 214 28.52 18.12 -8.87
CA GLY A 214 29.18 19.30 -9.42
C GLY A 214 29.26 20.49 -8.46
N GLU A 215 28.80 20.34 -7.22
CA GLU A 215 29.12 21.21 -6.09
C GLU A 215 30.35 20.66 -5.35
N THR A 216 30.74 21.27 -4.23
CA THR A 216 31.90 20.79 -3.45
C THR A 216 31.47 20.40 -2.06
N ASN A 217 32.12 19.42 -1.42
CA ASN A 217 31.77 18.94 -0.07
C ASN A 217 31.75 20.06 1.00
N ASP A 218 32.44 21.19 0.77
CA ASP A 218 32.43 22.36 1.66
C ASP A 218 31.14 23.22 1.57
N THR A 219 30.36 23.03 0.51
CA THR A 219 29.15 23.80 0.16
C THR A 219 27.91 22.93 0.06
N ASP A 220 28.11 21.65 -0.22
CA ASP A 220 27.14 20.59 -0.16
C ASP A 220 26.82 20.24 1.32
N CYS A 221 25.57 19.89 1.58
CA CYS A 221 25.08 19.52 2.90
C CYS A 221 24.99 18.01 3.14
N ASP A 222 25.03 17.19 2.08
CA ASP A 222 25.13 15.72 2.18
C ASP A 222 26.07 15.18 1.09
N ASP A 223 27.34 15.01 1.44
CA ASP A 223 28.41 14.53 0.55
C ASP A 223 28.26 13.07 0.12
N LEU A 224 27.15 12.43 0.51
CA LEU A 224 26.77 11.08 0.13
C LEU A 224 25.52 11.02 -0.76
N ASP A 225 24.92 12.16 -1.11
CA ASP A 225 23.68 12.24 -1.88
C ASP A 225 23.71 13.34 -2.94
N ALA A 226 23.93 12.92 -4.20
CA ALA A 226 23.94 13.79 -5.38
C ALA A 226 22.62 14.55 -5.64
N SER A 227 21.56 14.27 -4.89
CA SER A 227 20.30 15.01 -4.93
C SER A 227 20.18 16.10 -3.86
N SER A 228 21.12 16.16 -2.93
CA SER A 228 21.15 17.10 -1.80
C SER A 228 22.30 18.10 -1.97
N HIS A 229 22.04 19.23 -2.61
CA HIS A 229 23.03 20.25 -2.87
C HIS A 229 22.43 21.65 -2.97
N ASN A 230 23.26 22.70 -2.97
CA ASN A 230 22.74 24.07 -3.03
C ASN A 230 21.81 24.31 -4.23
N GLY A 231 20.55 24.62 -3.96
CA GLY A 231 19.53 24.87 -4.98
C GLY A 231 19.07 23.62 -5.73
N ALA A 232 19.27 22.43 -5.16
CA ALA A 232 18.54 21.23 -5.53
C ALA A 232 17.04 21.43 -5.37
N LEU A 233 16.26 20.46 -5.83
CA LEU A 233 14.82 20.49 -5.66
C LEU A 233 14.45 19.75 -4.39
N GLU A 234 13.79 20.45 -3.47
CA GLU A 234 13.14 19.81 -2.32
C GLU A 234 12.18 18.71 -2.76
N VAL A 235 12.45 17.50 -2.28
CA VAL A 235 11.52 16.37 -2.28
C VAL A 235 10.96 16.22 -0.86
N PHE A 236 10.08 15.25 -0.62
CA PHE A 236 9.46 15.07 0.69
C PHE A 236 10.09 13.87 1.40
N ASP A 237 11.31 14.05 1.91
CA ASP A 237 12.14 12.99 2.50
C ASP A 237 12.68 13.35 3.89
N PHE A 238 12.20 14.45 4.46
CA PHE A 238 12.68 14.99 5.75
C PHE A 238 14.15 15.41 5.75
N ALA A 239 14.75 15.61 4.57
CA ALA A 239 16.07 16.17 4.38
C ALA A 239 16.00 17.64 3.88
N ASP A 240 17.14 18.33 3.95
CA ASP A 240 17.30 19.70 3.46
C ASP A 240 18.02 19.61 2.11
N ASN A 241 17.33 19.12 1.06
CA ASN A 241 17.99 18.80 -0.21
C ASN A 241 18.63 20.05 -0.84
N ASP A 242 18.07 21.24 -0.67
CA ASP A 242 18.60 22.45 -1.29
C ASP A 242 19.65 23.20 -0.45
N CYS A 243 20.00 22.65 0.71
CA CYS A 243 20.97 23.15 1.69
C CYS A 243 20.70 24.58 2.21
N GLU A 244 19.46 25.09 2.14
CA GLU A 244 19.14 26.43 2.63
C GLU A 244 18.91 26.51 4.15
N GLY A 245 18.96 25.37 4.83
CA GLY A 245 18.81 25.22 6.27
C GLY A 245 17.35 25.03 6.69
N THR A 246 16.48 24.63 5.77
CA THR A 246 15.07 24.38 6.01
C THR A 246 14.59 23.14 5.24
N VAL A 247 14.27 22.11 5.99
CA VAL A 247 13.74 20.84 5.48
C VAL A 247 12.36 21.01 4.81
N ASP A 248 12.18 20.37 3.65
CA ASP A 248 10.93 20.13 2.91
C ASP A 248 10.09 21.40 2.58
N GLN A 249 10.75 22.53 2.30
CA GLN A 249 10.02 23.78 2.07
C GLN A 249 9.70 24.05 0.60
N GLY A 250 8.47 24.49 0.36
CA GLY A 250 8.06 24.96 -0.94
C GLY A 250 7.96 23.89 -2.02
N ILE A 251 7.83 22.62 -1.61
CA ILE A 251 7.70 21.46 -2.51
C ILE A 251 6.54 21.69 -3.46
N SER A 252 6.84 21.76 -4.76
CA SER A 252 5.83 21.97 -5.80
C SER A 252 5.03 20.68 -6.01
N LEU A 253 3.70 20.77 -6.05
CA LEU A 253 2.84 19.62 -6.35
C LEU A 253 2.99 19.08 -7.79
N ASP A 254 3.65 19.82 -8.69
CA ASP A 254 4.07 19.27 -10.00
C ASP A 254 5.13 18.15 -9.85
N ASN A 255 5.81 18.09 -8.69
CA ASN A 255 6.81 17.08 -8.36
C ASN A 255 6.24 16.01 -7.42
N ALA A 256 4.92 15.99 -7.20
CA ALA A 256 4.27 14.91 -6.47
C ALA A 256 4.60 13.57 -7.15
N VAL A 257 4.86 12.53 -6.36
CA VAL A 257 5.33 11.23 -6.87
C VAL A 257 4.33 10.62 -7.84
N PHE A 258 3.04 10.83 -7.58
CA PHE A 258 2.02 10.52 -8.56
C PHE A 258 0.84 11.49 -8.48
N SER A 259 0.10 11.56 -9.58
CA SER A 259 -1.10 12.38 -9.69
C SER A 259 -2.21 11.58 -10.34
N ILE A 260 -3.45 11.78 -9.90
CA ILE A 260 -4.63 11.22 -10.55
C ILE A 260 -5.42 12.36 -11.15
N THR A 261 -5.59 12.34 -12.47
CA THR A 261 -6.34 13.36 -13.19
C THR A 261 -7.76 12.92 -13.50
N GLY A 262 -8.72 13.83 -13.33
CA GLY A 262 -10.12 13.57 -13.67
C GLY A 262 -10.37 13.44 -15.17
N GLU A 263 -11.54 12.86 -15.52
CA GLU A 263 -11.94 12.64 -16.91
C GLU A 263 -12.21 13.96 -17.67
N ALA A 264 -12.76 14.99 -17.00
CA ALA A 264 -13.16 16.23 -17.67
C ALA A 264 -13.32 17.44 -16.74
N SER A 265 -13.08 18.62 -17.32
CA SER A 265 -13.26 19.91 -16.68
C SER A 265 -14.65 20.16 -16.13
N GLY A 266 -14.71 20.75 -14.94
CA GLY A 266 -15.97 21.12 -14.28
C GLY A 266 -16.75 19.95 -13.66
N ASN A 267 -16.19 18.73 -13.70
CA ASN A 267 -16.69 17.60 -12.93
C ASN A 267 -16.27 17.66 -11.44
N TYR A 268 -15.28 18.51 -11.12
CA TYR A 268 -14.72 18.69 -9.78
C TYR A 268 -14.10 17.39 -9.23
N PHE A 269 -13.33 16.68 -10.07
CA PHE A 269 -12.48 15.60 -9.59
C PHE A 269 -11.46 16.15 -8.58
N GLY A 270 -11.12 15.39 -7.54
CA GLY A 270 -10.22 15.84 -6.47
C GLY A 270 -10.83 16.86 -5.51
N TYR A 271 -12.15 17.02 -5.50
CA TYR A 271 -12.85 17.78 -4.45
C TYR A 271 -12.78 17.07 -3.09
N ARG A 272 -12.85 15.73 -3.12
CA ARG A 272 -12.57 14.82 -2.02
C ARG A 272 -11.82 13.61 -2.57
N ALA A 273 -10.77 13.22 -1.87
CA ALA A 273 -10.06 11.97 -1.98
C ALA A 273 -9.87 11.41 -0.57
N VAL A 274 -9.87 10.10 -0.42
CA VAL A 274 -9.74 9.40 0.86
C VAL A 274 -8.89 8.17 0.62
N VAL A 275 -7.89 7.95 1.48
CA VAL A 275 -7.21 6.65 1.58
C VAL A 275 -8.11 5.72 2.38
N LEU A 276 -8.36 4.57 1.80
CA LEU A 276 -9.06 3.46 2.42
C LEU A 276 -8.00 2.46 2.85
N SER A 277 -8.24 1.76 3.95
CA SER A 277 -7.46 0.53 4.18
C SER A 277 -7.72 -0.46 3.04
N ASP A 278 -6.87 -1.45 2.84
CA ASP A 278 -7.04 -2.51 1.82
C ASP A 278 -8.50 -2.98 1.71
N VAL A 279 -9.15 -2.62 0.60
CA VAL A 279 -10.55 -3.00 0.34
C VAL A 279 -10.65 -4.23 -0.55
N ASN A 280 -9.54 -4.70 -1.13
CA ASN A 280 -9.55 -5.73 -2.16
C ASN A 280 -8.90 -7.05 -1.70
N GLY A 281 -8.12 -7.02 -0.62
CA GLY A 281 -7.44 -8.14 0.02
C GLY A 281 -6.02 -8.40 -0.50
N ASP A 282 -5.37 -7.44 -1.15
CA ASP A 282 -3.99 -7.56 -1.65
C ASP A 282 -2.92 -7.09 -0.67
N GLY A 283 -3.32 -6.53 0.48
CA GLY A 283 -2.45 -6.03 1.52
C GLY A 283 -1.97 -4.59 1.33
N ILE A 284 -2.44 -3.88 0.30
CA ILE A 284 -2.07 -2.49 0.01
C ILE A 284 -3.31 -1.60 0.19
N ASP A 285 -3.13 -0.41 0.76
CA ASP A 285 -4.22 0.53 0.96
C ASP A 285 -4.71 1.10 -0.39
N ASP A 286 -6.00 1.42 -0.46
CA ASP A 286 -6.69 1.78 -1.70
C ASP A 286 -7.16 3.24 -1.70
N VAL A 287 -7.42 3.81 -2.89
CA VAL A 287 -7.79 5.23 -3.02
C VAL A 287 -9.21 5.38 -3.53
N LEU A 288 -9.99 6.21 -2.83
CA LEU A 288 -11.31 6.64 -3.27
C LEU A 288 -11.30 8.13 -3.64
N ALA A 289 -11.62 8.45 -4.90
CA ALA A 289 -11.67 9.83 -5.38
C ALA A 289 -13.04 10.16 -6.00
N SER A 290 -13.45 11.42 -5.93
CA SER A 290 -14.80 11.83 -6.34
C SER A 290 -14.82 12.95 -7.37
N ALA A 291 -15.77 12.86 -8.31
CA ALA A 291 -16.14 13.90 -9.25
C ALA A 291 -17.65 14.16 -9.18
N TYR A 292 -18.09 14.87 -8.14
CA TYR A 292 -19.50 14.96 -7.77
C TYR A 292 -20.41 15.70 -8.78
N LYS A 293 -19.85 16.36 -9.81
CA LYS A 293 -20.62 16.95 -10.92
C LYS A 293 -20.56 16.16 -12.23
N ASN A 294 -19.89 15.00 -12.26
CA ASN A 294 -19.92 14.11 -13.41
C ASN A 294 -21.38 13.83 -13.82
N SER A 295 -21.61 13.75 -15.13
CA SER A 295 -22.95 13.68 -15.71
C SER A 295 -23.30 12.37 -16.43
N GLU A 296 -22.51 11.31 -16.22
CA GLU A 296 -22.73 9.98 -16.82
C GLU A 296 -24.12 9.41 -16.45
N GLY A 297 -24.51 9.48 -15.17
CA GLY A 297 -25.84 9.10 -14.68
C GLY A 297 -26.95 10.14 -14.87
N GLY A 298 -26.68 11.23 -15.60
CA GLY A 298 -27.53 12.41 -15.73
C GLY A 298 -26.86 13.69 -15.20
N THR A 299 -27.40 14.87 -15.51
CA THR A 299 -26.76 16.16 -15.17
C THR A 299 -26.38 16.24 -13.68
N SER A 300 -25.08 16.35 -13.39
CA SER A 300 -24.54 16.36 -12.02
C SER A 300 -25.07 15.22 -11.13
N ALA A 301 -25.19 14.02 -11.71
CA ALA A 301 -25.49 12.81 -10.95
C ALA A 301 -24.32 12.43 -10.02
N GLY A 302 -23.08 12.74 -10.41
CA GLY A 302 -21.85 12.44 -9.68
C GLY A 302 -21.27 11.08 -10.06
N LYS A 303 -19.95 10.94 -9.88
CA LYS A 303 -19.19 9.71 -10.09
C LYS A 303 -18.07 9.60 -9.06
N VAL A 304 -17.80 8.39 -8.59
CA VAL A 304 -16.71 8.05 -7.66
C VAL A 304 -15.85 6.95 -8.27
N TYR A 305 -14.57 6.96 -7.97
CA TYR A 305 -13.54 6.09 -8.54
C TYR A 305 -12.81 5.44 -7.39
N LEU A 306 -12.79 4.11 -7.38
CA LEU A 306 -11.93 3.29 -6.54
C LEU A 306 -10.74 2.85 -7.38
N ILE A 307 -9.55 3.19 -6.91
CA ILE A 307 -8.27 2.92 -7.54
C ILE A 307 -7.52 2.05 -6.55
N TYR A 308 -7.06 0.89 -7.03
CA TYR A 308 -6.32 0.00 -6.16
C TYR A 308 -4.90 0.50 -5.93
N GLY A 309 -4.41 0.31 -4.72
CA GLY A 309 -2.99 0.42 -4.41
C GLY A 309 -2.18 -0.61 -5.21
N ALA A 310 -0.90 -0.35 -5.40
CA ALA A 310 0.00 -1.29 -6.08
C ALA A 310 1.46 -0.99 -5.76
N GLY A 311 2.28 -2.04 -5.63
CA GLY A 311 3.73 -2.06 -5.34
C GLY A 311 4.66 -1.11 -6.12
N ASN A 312 4.14 -0.30 -7.05
CA ASN A 312 4.86 0.66 -7.90
C ASN A 312 3.95 1.83 -8.36
N LEU A 313 2.92 2.19 -7.58
CA LEU A 313 1.98 3.24 -7.98
C LEU A 313 2.71 4.59 -8.07
N SER A 314 3.10 4.98 -9.29
CA SER A 314 3.90 6.18 -9.55
C SER A 314 3.45 6.89 -10.84
N GLY A 315 3.74 8.19 -10.94
CA GLY A 315 3.53 9.01 -12.14
C GLY A 315 2.08 9.49 -12.37
N ASP A 316 1.80 9.91 -13.60
CA ASP A 316 0.50 10.51 -13.95
C ASP A 316 -0.54 9.45 -14.34
N LEU A 317 -1.52 9.27 -13.46
CA LEU A 317 -2.67 8.39 -13.61
C LEU A 317 -3.90 9.16 -14.11
N SER A 318 -4.85 8.40 -14.66
CA SER A 318 -6.15 8.92 -15.07
C SER A 318 -7.27 8.16 -14.37
N ALA A 319 -8.23 8.90 -13.83
CA ALA A 319 -9.44 8.34 -13.24
C ALA A 319 -10.27 7.51 -14.24
N GLU A 320 -10.05 7.66 -15.56
CA GLU A 320 -10.66 6.80 -16.59
C GLU A 320 -10.22 5.33 -16.46
N ASN A 321 -9.05 5.08 -15.86
CA ASN A 321 -8.48 3.75 -15.66
C ASN A 321 -8.71 3.20 -14.25
N ALA A 322 -9.62 3.81 -13.47
CA ALA A 322 -9.95 3.30 -12.15
C ALA A 322 -10.47 1.86 -12.21
N ASN A 323 -10.12 1.05 -11.20
CA ASN A 323 -10.49 -0.35 -11.10
C ASN A 323 -12.01 -0.52 -11.01
N VAL A 324 -12.67 0.34 -10.21
CA VAL A 324 -14.12 0.35 -10.06
C VAL A 324 -14.65 1.77 -10.08
N THR A 325 -15.78 1.98 -10.74
CA THR A 325 -16.49 3.25 -10.74
C THR A 325 -17.92 3.12 -10.23
N PHE A 326 -18.39 4.17 -9.55
CA PHE A 326 -19.73 4.28 -9.00
C PHE A 326 -20.42 5.48 -9.62
N VAL A 327 -21.52 5.25 -10.33
CA VAL A 327 -22.24 6.29 -11.07
C VAL A 327 -23.53 6.66 -10.35
N GLY A 328 -23.78 7.97 -10.16
CA GLY A 328 -25.00 8.46 -9.52
C GLY A 328 -26.26 8.04 -10.27
N GLU A 329 -27.33 7.70 -9.53
CA GLU A 329 -28.55 7.12 -10.11
C GLU A 329 -29.37 8.10 -10.98
N ALA A 330 -29.33 9.39 -10.66
CA ALA A 330 -30.14 10.41 -11.33
C ALA A 330 -29.52 11.82 -11.30
N ALA A 331 -30.05 12.70 -12.15
CA ALA A 331 -29.60 14.08 -12.26
C ALA A 331 -29.80 14.87 -10.94
N ASN A 332 -28.76 15.60 -10.53
CA ASN A 332 -28.67 16.38 -9.28
C ASN A 332 -28.62 15.53 -8.00
N ASP A 333 -28.25 14.26 -8.08
CA ASP A 333 -28.01 13.44 -6.90
C ASP A 333 -26.67 13.76 -6.23
N TYR A 334 -25.69 14.28 -6.97
CA TYR A 334 -24.36 14.66 -6.50
C TYR A 334 -23.63 13.55 -5.73
N LEU A 335 -23.66 12.31 -6.27
CA LEU A 335 -22.91 11.19 -5.74
C LEU A 335 -21.43 11.56 -5.59
N GLY A 336 -20.86 11.31 -4.42
CA GLY A 336 -19.44 11.57 -4.13
C GLY A 336 -19.15 12.99 -3.64
N LEU A 337 -20.15 13.84 -3.42
CA LEU A 337 -19.91 15.13 -2.76
C LEU A 337 -19.37 14.94 -1.33
N ALA A 338 -19.75 13.83 -0.69
CA ALA A 338 -19.10 13.29 0.50
C ALA A 338 -18.79 11.81 0.27
N ILE A 339 -17.56 11.43 0.59
CA ILE A 339 -17.03 10.08 0.66
C ILE A 339 -16.25 9.97 1.98
N ALA A 340 -16.13 8.78 2.54
CA ALA A 340 -15.32 8.52 3.73
C ALA A 340 -15.00 7.02 3.83
N SER A 341 -13.87 6.70 4.45
CA SER A 341 -13.65 5.38 5.04
C SER A 341 -14.71 5.14 6.13
N ALA A 342 -15.16 3.90 6.24
CA ALA A 342 -16.01 3.43 7.31
C ALA A 342 -15.22 2.63 8.36
N GLY A 343 -13.94 2.32 8.10
CA GLY A 343 -13.20 1.28 8.81
C GLY A 343 -13.73 -0.12 8.45
N ASP A 344 -13.32 -1.14 9.19
CA ASP A 344 -13.93 -2.47 9.08
C ASP A 344 -15.19 -2.53 9.96
N VAL A 345 -16.35 -2.26 9.36
CA VAL A 345 -17.62 -2.24 10.10
C VAL A 345 -18.25 -3.62 10.19
N ASN A 346 -17.66 -4.62 9.53
CA ASN A 346 -18.26 -5.93 9.32
C ASN A 346 -17.42 -7.08 9.94
N GLY A 347 -16.17 -6.79 10.30
CA GLY A 347 -15.21 -7.65 10.99
C GLY A 347 -14.55 -8.68 10.08
N ASP A 348 -14.42 -8.40 8.79
CA ASP A 348 -13.75 -9.30 7.84
C ASP A 348 -12.28 -8.97 7.60
N GLY A 349 -11.77 -7.89 8.19
CA GLY A 349 -10.40 -7.42 8.08
C GLY A 349 -10.12 -6.58 6.85
N LEU A 350 -11.13 -6.26 6.03
CA LEU A 350 -11.00 -5.35 4.89
C LEU A 350 -11.57 -3.98 5.21
N GLY A 351 -11.05 -2.95 4.53
CA GLY A 351 -11.59 -1.61 4.60
C GLY A 351 -12.99 -1.53 3.99
N ASP A 352 -13.96 -0.95 4.72
CA ASP A 352 -15.26 -0.58 4.18
C ASP A 352 -15.34 0.93 3.91
N PHE A 353 -16.25 1.35 3.04
CA PHE A 353 -16.37 2.78 2.69
C PHE A 353 -17.80 3.23 2.41
N MET A 354 -18.01 4.54 2.55
CA MET A 354 -19.30 5.20 2.33
C MET A 354 -19.26 6.21 1.19
N ILE A 355 -20.34 6.22 0.41
CA ILE A 355 -20.57 7.20 -0.66
C ILE A 355 -21.95 7.85 -0.47
N ALA A 356 -22.01 9.19 -0.46
CA ALA A 356 -23.27 9.92 -0.37
C ALA A 356 -23.76 10.43 -1.73
N ALA A 357 -25.05 10.20 -2.00
CA ALA A 357 -25.86 10.90 -3.00
C ALA A 357 -26.78 11.90 -2.29
N LYS A 358 -26.22 13.04 -1.88
CA LYS A 358 -26.88 14.04 -1.04
C LYS A 358 -28.20 14.58 -1.63
N GLY A 359 -28.29 14.64 -2.96
CA GLY A 359 -29.47 15.13 -3.68
C GLY A 359 -30.56 14.09 -3.95
N ASN A 360 -30.33 12.82 -3.60
CA ASN A 360 -31.22 11.73 -3.99
C ASN A 360 -32.65 11.86 -3.43
N ASP A 361 -33.62 11.42 -4.24
CA ASP A 361 -35.05 11.63 -3.99
C ASP A 361 -35.79 10.45 -3.32
N ALA A 362 -35.10 9.34 -3.01
CA ALA A 362 -35.76 8.11 -2.53
C ALA A 362 -36.56 8.28 -1.21
N GLY A 363 -36.19 9.28 -0.39
CA GLY A 363 -36.88 9.66 0.85
C GLY A 363 -37.79 10.90 0.73
N GLY A 364 -37.99 11.41 -0.48
CA GLY A 364 -38.58 12.73 -0.77
C GLY A 364 -37.58 13.64 -1.48
N SER A 365 -38.04 14.75 -2.06
CA SER A 365 -37.19 15.63 -2.89
C SER A 365 -35.93 16.11 -2.16
N ASN A 366 -34.73 15.79 -2.66
CA ASN A 366 -33.44 16.07 -2.02
C ASN A 366 -33.37 15.56 -0.56
N ALA A 367 -33.94 14.38 -0.29
CA ALA A 367 -33.85 13.78 1.04
C ALA A 367 -32.45 13.25 1.32
N GLY A 368 -31.72 12.83 0.29
CA GLY A 368 -30.39 12.24 0.36
C GLY A 368 -30.42 10.73 0.55
N LYS A 369 -29.33 10.08 0.15
CA LYS A 369 -29.11 8.64 0.31
C LYS A 369 -27.61 8.36 0.47
N VAL A 370 -27.26 7.40 1.32
CA VAL A 370 -25.89 6.93 1.52
C VAL A 370 -25.81 5.44 1.24
N TYR A 371 -24.70 5.03 0.63
CA TYR A 371 -24.34 3.65 0.36
C TYR A 371 -23.10 3.32 1.19
N LEU A 372 -23.20 2.26 1.99
CA LEU A 372 -22.06 1.61 2.63
C LEU A 372 -21.76 0.34 1.84
N ILE A 373 -20.50 0.22 1.43
CA ILE A 373 -20.01 -0.84 0.57
C ILE A 373 -18.88 -1.52 1.35
N TYR A 374 -19.00 -2.84 1.48
CA TYR A 374 -17.96 -3.62 2.15
C TYR A 374 -16.80 -3.93 1.23
N GLY A 375 -15.59 -3.98 1.81
CA GLY A 375 -14.40 -4.49 1.14
C GLY A 375 -14.63 -5.90 0.59
N ARG A 376 -14.04 -6.15 -0.58
CA ARG A 376 -13.99 -7.44 -1.29
C ARG A 376 -13.19 -7.27 -2.59
N ASP A 377 -12.79 -8.39 -3.17
CA ASP A 377 -12.35 -8.41 -4.57
C ASP A 377 -13.51 -8.01 -5.51
N PHE A 378 -13.47 -6.78 -6.02
CA PHE A 378 -14.48 -6.27 -6.95
C PHE A 378 -14.27 -6.76 -8.38
N SER A 379 -13.13 -7.37 -8.70
CA SER A 379 -12.84 -7.91 -10.04
C SER A 379 -13.66 -9.17 -10.34
N THR A 380 -14.04 -9.90 -9.29
CA THR A 380 -14.88 -11.10 -9.36
C THR A 380 -16.31 -10.88 -8.85
N ASP A 381 -16.66 -9.66 -8.44
CA ASP A 381 -17.99 -9.31 -7.94
C ASP A 381 -19.04 -9.21 -9.07
N ASP A 382 -20.10 -10.01 -8.98
CA ASP A 382 -21.25 -9.98 -9.89
C ASP A 382 -21.96 -8.62 -9.95
N ALA A 383 -21.83 -7.77 -8.92
CA ALA A 383 -22.33 -6.40 -8.89
C ALA A 383 -21.49 -5.43 -9.72
N THR A 384 -20.27 -5.82 -10.10
CA THR A 384 -19.36 -5.04 -10.93
C THR A 384 -19.36 -5.60 -12.34
N VAL A 385 -19.86 -4.82 -13.30
CA VAL A 385 -19.87 -5.22 -14.72
C VAL A 385 -19.09 -4.19 -15.51
N ASP A 386 -18.07 -4.63 -16.23
CA ASP A 386 -17.17 -3.77 -17.02
C ASP A 386 -16.60 -2.61 -16.17
N GLY A 387 -16.21 -2.88 -14.92
CA GLY A 387 -15.63 -1.88 -14.00
C GLY A 387 -16.64 -0.89 -13.39
N VAL A 388 -17.94 -1.12 -13.56
CA VAL A 388 -19.00 -0.27 -12.98
C VAL A 388 -19.79 -1.04 -11.93
N PHE A 389 -19.79 -0.55 -10.69
CA PHE A 389 -20.54 -1.14 -9.59
C PHE A 389 -22.01 -0.71 -9.59
N ASP A 390 -22.93 -1.68 -9.49
CA ASP A 390 -24.37 -1.41 -9.29
C ASP A 390 -24.65 -1.00 -7.84
N LEU A 391 -24.82 0.31 -7.61
CA LEU A 391 -25.15 0.88 -6.29
C LEU A 391 -26.42 0.28 -5.63
N THR A 392 -27.30 -0.38 -6.38
CA THR A 392 -28.44 -1.09 -5.80
C THR A 392 -28.06 -2.36 -5.05
N GLN A 393 -26.85 -2.88 -5.30
CA GLN A 393 -26.25 -4.02 -4.62
C GLN A 393 -25.35 -3.63 -3.43
N ALA A 394 -25.25 -2.34 -3.08
CA ALA A 394 -24.51 -1.92 -1.89
C ALA A 394 -25.01 -2.65 -0.63
N ASN A 395 -24.07 -3.03 0.25
CA ASN A 395 -24.34 -3.89 1.41
C ASN A 395 -25.36 -3.25 2.36
N PHE A 396 -25.27 -1.94 2.57
CA PHE A 396 -26.22 -1.18 3.38
C PHE A 396 -26.59 0.15 2.73
N ILE A 397 -27.88 0.36 2.47
CA ILE A 397 -28.42 1.55 1.79
C ILE A 397 -29.31 2.32 2.75
N ILE A 398 -28.96 3.57 3.02
CA ILE A 398 -29.64 4.41 4.02
C ILE A 398 -30.34 5.56 3.31
N LYS A 399 -31.68 5.58 3.38
CA LYS A 399 -32.51 6.64 2.79
C LYS A 399 -32.77 7.76 3.78
N GLY A 400 -32.55 9.00 3.36
CA GLY A 400 -32.97 10.20 4.09
C GLY A 400 -34.48 10.21 4.37
N GLN A 401 -34.91 10.98 5.37
CA GLN A 401 -36.28 10.85 5.91
C GLN A 401 -37.30 11.81 5.30
N ALA A 402 -36.85 12.96 4.79
CA ALA A 402 -37.76 14.02 4.35
C ALA A 402 -37.10 14.95 3.34
N ALA A 403 -37.93 15.67 2.58
CA ALA A 403 -37.47 16.55 1.53
C ALA A 403 -36.56 17.68 2.04
N ASN A 404 -35.49 17.98 1.29
CA ASN A 404 -34.50 19.03 1.52
C ASN A 404 -33.74 18.91 2.85
N ASN A 405 -33.64 17.71 3.42
CA ASN A 405 -32.75 17.46 4.57
C ASN A 405 -31.32 17.16 4.13
N TYR A 406 -31.14 16.74 2.86
CA TYR A 406 -29.83 16.49 2.25
C TYR A 406 -28.97 15.54 3.11
N PHE A 407 -29.53 14.38 3.48
CA PHE A 407 -28.82 13.33 4.22
C PHE A 407 -27.59 12.84 3.45
N GLY A 408 -26.49 12.61 4.15
CA GLY A 408 -25.18 12.40 3.53
C GLY A 408 -24.47 13.71 3.21
N HIS A 409 -24.64 14.75 4.05
CA HIS A 409 -23.89 15.98 3.87
C HIS A 409 -22.42 15.82 4.23
N ALA A 410 -22.15 15.23 5.39
CA ALA A 410 -20.85 14.78 5.85
C ALA A 410 -20.96 13.30 6.25
N LEU A 411 -19.86 12.58 6.08
CA LEU A 411 -19.67 11.17 6.41
C LEU A 411 -18.38 11.08 7.22
N ALA A 412 -18.32 10.18 8.19
CA ALA A 412 -17.09 9.83 8.90
C ALA A 412 -17.24 8.43 9.51
N SER A 413 -16.12 7.72 9.65
CA SER A 413 -16.02 6.67 10.67
C SER A 413 -16.26 7.31 12.04
N ALA A 414 -16.93 6.57 12.90
CA ALA A 414 -17.15 6.94 14.28
C ALA A 414 -16.13 6.26 15.21
N GLY A 415 -15.26 5.39 14.68
CA GLY A 415 -14.51 4.44 15.50
C GLY A 415 -15.42 3.35 16.09
N ASP A 416 -14.93 2.59 17.06
CA ASP A 416 -15.71 1.64 17.85
C ASP A 416 -16.25 2.33 19.13
N VAL A 417 -17.37 3.06 18.99
CA VAL A 417 -17.88 3.88 20.10
C VAL A 417 -18.58 3.08 21.20
N ASN A 418 -18.75 1.78 21.00
CA ASN A 418 -19.39 0.88 21.97
C ASN A 418 -18.47 -0.26 22.44
N ALA A 419 -17.22 -0.30 21.96
CA ALA A 419 -16.20 -1.30 22.23
C ALA A 419 -16.68 -2.74 21.92
N ASP A 420 -17.42 -2.94 20.84
CA ASP A 420 -17.91 -4.25 20.40
C ASP A 420 -17.03 -4.95 19.35
N GLY A 421 -15.97 -4.29 18.91
CA GLY A 421 -14.97 -4.78 17.97
C GLY A 421 -15.29 -4.50 16.50
N TYR A 422 -16.35 -3.73 16.22
CA TYR A 422 -16.70 -3.31 14.86
C TYR A 422 -16.62 -1.79 14.74
N GLY A 423 -16.16 -1.32 13.58
CA GLY A 423 -16.25 0.10 13.26
C GLY A 423 -17.70 0.58 13.19
N ASP A 424 -17.96 1.77 13.73
CA ASP A 424 -19.24 2.46 13.66
C ASP A 424 -19.17 3.62 12.67
N ILE A 425 -20.33 4.11 12.20
CA ILE A 425 -20.39 5.19 11.19
C ILE A 425 -21.28 6.36 11.60
N MET A 426 -20.87 7.56 11.21
CA MET A 426 -21.66 8.79 11.35
C MET A 426 -22.05 9.38 10.00
N ILE A 427 -23.30 9.85 9.94
CA ILE A 427 -23.84 10.53 8.77
C ILE A 427 -24.61 11.77 9.20
N SER A 428 -24.45 12.90 8.52
CA SER A 428 -25.19 14.13 8.85
C SER A 428 -26.26 14.54 7.84
N SER A 429 -27.18 15.36 8.32
CA SER A 429 -28.16 16.15 7.57
C SER A 429 -28.15 17.57 8.12
N LYS A 430 -27.19 18.41 7.70
CA LYS A 430 -27.06 19.78 8.24
C LYS A 430 -28.32 20.64 8.04
N ASP A 431 -29.13 20.33 7.03
CA ASP A 431 -30.34 21.10 6.68
C ASP A 431 -31.59 20.59 7.42
N TYR A 432 -31.43 19.58 8.29
CA TYR A 432 -32.50 19.01 9.09
C TYR A 432 -33.26 20.09 9.88
N ASN A 433 -34.59 20.05 9.82
CA ASN A 433 -35.49 20.96 10.55
C ASN A 433 -35.10 22.45 10.44
N SER A 434 -35.12 23.00 9.22
CA SER A 434 -34.73 24.38 8.94
C SER A 434 -33.26 24.67 9.31
N ALA A 435 -32.36 23.77 8.92
CA ALA A 435 -30.94 23.86 9.23
C ALA A 435 -30.61 23.84 10.73
N GLN A 436 -31.42 23.17 11.55
CA GLN A 436 -31.01 22.78 12.90
C GLN A 436 -29.87 21.77 12.88
N GLY A 437 -29.84 20.90 11.87
CA GLY A 437 -28.82 19.86 11.76
C GLY A 437 -29.14 18.63 12.60
N ARG A 438 -28.76 17.47 12.07
CA ARG A 438 -28.87 16.19 12.76
C ARG A 438 -27.80 15.23 12.27
N ILE A 439 -27.23 14.47 13.21
CA ILE A 439 -26.24 13.43 13.00
C ILE A 439 -26.90 12.10 13.38
N TYR A 440 -26.55 11.05 12.64
CA TYR A 440 -27.07 9.70 12.77
C TYR A 440 -25.89 8.76 12.96
N LEU A 441 -25.87 8.03 14.08
CA LEU A 441 -24.87 7.01 14.39
C LEU A 441 -25.47 5.64 14.09
N PHE A 442 -24.75 4.84 13.32
CA PHE A 442 -25.05 3.43 13.08
C PHE A 442 -23.91 2.60 13.62
N GLN A 443 -24.24 1.66 14.49
CA GLN A 443 -23.24 0.75 15.05
C GLN A 443 -23.00 -0.44 14.11
N GLY A 444 -21.76 -0.89 14.01
CA GLY A 444 -21.26 -1.94 13.12
C GLY A 444 -21.79 -3.34 13.41
N GLY A 445 -21.17 -4.33 12.77
CA GLY A 445 -21.42 -5.77 12.95
C GLY A 445 -22.70 -6.33 12.34
N SER A 446 -23.71 -5.51 12.01
CA SER A 446 -24.98 -6.00 11.43
C SER A 446 -25.63 -5.07 10.40
N LEU A 447 -24.86 -4.13 9.84
CA LEU A 447 -25.36 -3.14 8.88
C LEU A 447 -25.64 -3.78 7.52
N SER A 448 -26.91 -4.02 7.21
CA SER A 448 -27.27 -4.68 5.94
C SER A 448 -28.64 -4.30 5.40
N GLY A 449 -28.77 -4.42 4.08
CA GLY A 449 -30.01 -4.17 3.33
C GLY A 449 -30.35 -2.69 3.20
N THR A 450 -31.60 -2.40 2.86
CA THR A 450 -32.07 -1.02 2.67
C THR A 450 -32.93 -0.54 3.83
N VAL A 451 -32.52 0.55 4.48
CA VAL A 451 -33.20 1.15 5.63
C VAL A 451 -33.49 2.63 5.44
N SER A 452 -34.21 3.21 6.40
CA SER A 452 -34.32 4.67 6.53
C SER A 452 -33.33 5.16 7.58
N ALA A 453 -32.87 6.40 7.47
CA ALA A 453 -32.01 7.03 8.46
C ALA A 453 -32.60 7.04 9.89
N SER A 454 -33.92 6.82 10.04
CA SER A 454 -34.57 6.69 11.35
C SER A 454 -34.23 5.40 12.09
N SER A 455 -33.54 4.46 11.43
CA SER A 455 -33.06 3.21 12.04
C SER A 455 -31.71 3.36 12.75
N ALA A 456 -31.10 4.54 12.69
CA ALA A 456 -29.87 4.85 13.42
C ALA A 456 -29.98 4.46 14.91
N THR A 457 -28.90 3.91 15.44
CA THR A 457 -28.80 3.51 16.86
C THR A 457 -28.90 4.72 17.77
N ALA A 458 -28.26 5.83 17.37
CA ALA A 458 -28.39 7.11 18.03
C ALA A 458 -28.60 8.26 17.04
N THR A 459 -29.21 9.35 17.50
CA THR A 459 -29.25 10.62 16.77
C THR A 459 -28.89 11.80 17.66
N PHE A 460 -28.13 12.73 17.11
CA PHE A 460 -27.71 13.96 17.77
C PHE A 460 -28.31 15.15 17.01
N THR A 461 -29.12 15.96 17.67
CA THR A 461 -29.83 17.09 17.03
C THR A 461 -29.27 18.40 17.53
N GLY A 462 -29.01 19.37 16.63
CA GLY A 462 -28.57 20.71 17.01
C GLY A 462 -29.50 21.39 18.02
N GLU A 463 -28.94 22.30 18.81
CA GLU A 463 -29.64 23.08 19.82
C GLU A 463 -30.77 23.94 19.24
N GLY A 464 -30.59 24.47 18.03
CA GLY A 464 -31.50 25.46 17.45
C GLY A 464 -31.54 25.53 15.92
N ILE A 465 -32.57 26.18 15.39
CA ILE A 465 -32.75 26.40 13.94
C ILE A 465 -31.61 27.26 13.38
N GLY A 466 -31.04 26.86 12.24
CA GLY A 466 -29.99 27.59 11.54
C GLY A 466 -28.57 27.35 12.06
N GLU A 467 -28.39 26.42 12.99
CA GLU A 467 -27.11 26.05 13.58
C GLU A 467 -26.25 25.16 12.66
N THR A 468 -26.88 24.39 11.76
CA THR A 468 -26.21 23.48 10.82
C THR A 468 -25.31 22.44 11.50
N ALA A 469 -25.72 21.90 12.65
CA ALA A 469 -25.00 20.82 13.31
C ALA A 469 -24.75 19.63 12.38
N GLY A 470 -23.55 19.06 12.47
CA GLY A 470 -23.05 18.04 11.54
C GLY A 470 -22.56 18.64 10.22
N TYR A 471 -21.95 19.83 10.27
CA TYR A 471 -21.31 20.42 9.09
C TYR A 471 -20.07 19.63 8.70
N ALA A 472 -19.20 19.36 9.68
CA ALA A 472 -18.11 18.40 9.62
C ALA A 472 -18.25 17.37 10.76
N LEU A 473 -17.70 16.18 10.55
CA LEU A 473 -17.72 15.05 11.47
C LEU A 473 -16.33 14.41 11.46
N SER A 474 -15.90 13.87 12.60
CA SER A 474 -14.76 12.95 12.70
C SER A 474 -14.95 12.08 13.94
N THR A 475 -14.27 10.93 13.98
CA THR A 475 -13.92 10.34 15.27
C THR A 475 -12.98 11.29 16.00
N ALA A 476 -13.06 11.30 17.33
CA ALA A 476 -12.08 11.92 18.20
C ALA A 476 -11.11 10.89 18.78
N GLY A 477 -11.25 9.60 18.42
CA GLY A 477 -10.60 8.48 19.09
C GLY A 477 -10.97 8.42 20.57
N ASP A 478 -10.12 7.85 21.40
CA ASP A 478 -10.32 7.78 22.86
C ASP A 478 -9.85 9.08 23.54
N PHE A 479 -10.57 10.18 23.27
CA PHE A 479 -10.22 11.54 23.71
C PHE A 479 -10.23 11.69 25.24
N ASN A 480 -10.84 10.76 25.97
CA ASN A 480 -10.88 10.78 27.44
C ASN A 480 -10.14 9.61 28.14
N ALA A 481 -9.49 8.74 27.35
CA ALA A 481 -8.81 7.53 27.80
C ALA A 481 -9.69 6.55 28.61
N ASP A 482 -10.95 6.35 28.22
CA ASP A 482 -11.90 5.39 28.83
C ASP A 482 -12.09 4.09 28.04
N GLY A 483 -11.44 3.97 26.90
CA GLY A 483 -11.40 2.80 26.03
C GLY A 483 -12.57 2.71 25.04
N TYR A 484 -13.29 3.80 24.81
CA TYR A 484 -14.31 3.90 23.76
C TYR A 484 -13.95 5.04 22.83
N ASP A 485 -14.17 4.85 21.53
CA ASP A 485 -14.00 5.96 20.61
C ASP A 485 -15.09 7.03 20.82
N ASP A 486 -14.67 8.27 20.72
CA ASP A 486 -15.46 9.46 20.96
C ASP A 486 -15.79 10.17 19.64
N LEU A 487 -16.81 11.03 19.68
CA LEU A 487 -17.30 11.71 18.48
C LEU A 487 -17.01 13.21 18.54
N VAL A 488 -16.52 13.78 17.45
CA VAL A 488 -16.48 15.24 17.25
C VAL A 488 -17.46 15.68 16.18
N ILE A 489 -18.31 16.64 16.54
CA ILE A 489 -19.37 17.17 15.68
C ILE A 489 -19.25 18.68 15.63
N SER A 490 -19.18 19.26 14.42
CA SER A 490 -19.19 20.71 14.27
C SER A 490 -20.56 21.28 13.90
N ALA A 491 -20.79 22.51 14.33
CA ALA A 491 -21.86 23.39 13.90
C ALA A 491 -21.25 24.69 13.38
N TYR A 492 -21.22 24.84 12.06
CA TYR A 492 -20.63 26.00 11.38
C TYR A 492 -21.31 27.35 11.71
N TYR A 493 -22.55 27.30 12.21
CA TYR A 493 -23.30 28.46 12.69
C TYR A 493 -23.79 28.21 14.12
N ASN A 494 -23.66 29.17 15.03
CA ASN A 494 -24.18 29.02 16.40
C ASN A 494 -25.67 29.43 16.55
N GLY A 495 -26.35 29.76 15.44
CA GLY A 495 -27.75 30.21 15.44
C GLY A 495 -28.02 31.62 15.98
N ASP A 496 -27.01 32.37 16.43
CA ASP A 496 -27.18 33.67 17.11
C ASP A 496 -26.93 34.92 16.21
N MET A 497 -26.54 34.71 14.94
CA MET A 497 -26.13 35.75 13.96
C MET A 497 -24.74 36.38 14.19
N THR A 498 -23.93 35.87 15.12
CA THR A 498 -22.50 36.24 15.25
C THR A 498 -21.56 35.38 14.40
N TYR A 499 -22.03 34.24 13.87
CA TYR A 499 -21.26 33.38 12.94
C TYR A 499 -19.97 32.80 13.56
N THR A 500 -19.98 32.46 14.85
CA THR A 500 -18.75 32.02 15.55
C THR A 500 -18.45 30.53 15.31
N GLY A 501 -19.45 29.65 15.37
CA GLY A 501 -19.26 28.20 15.25
C GLY A 501 -19.18 27.50 16.61
N LYS A 502 -19.50 26.20 16.67
CA LYS A 502 -19.42 25.36 17.87
C LYS A 502 -18.93 23.97 17.55
N ILE A 503 -18.19 23.36 18.47
CA ILE A 503 -17.70 21.99 18.40
C ILE A 503 -18.25 21.22 19.59
N TYR A 504 -18.80 20.04 19.36
CA TYR A 504 -19.34 19.16 20.38
C TYR A 504 -18.52 17.89 20.41
N VAL A 505 -18.07 17.51 21.61
CA VAL A 505 -17.44 16.21 21.86
C VAL A 505 -18.44 15.35 22.64
N LEU A 506 -18.75 14.18 22.09
CA LEU A 506 -19.66 13.22 22.70
C LEU A 506 -18.90 11.93 22.99
N TYR A 507 -18.85 11.58 24.27
CA TYR A 507 -18.11 10.42 24.71
C TYR A 507 -18.80 9.11 24.33
N GLY A 508 -18.01 8.16 23.85
CA GLY A 508 -18.38 6.78 23.59
C GLY A 508 -18.88 6.08 24.84
N SER A 509 -19.65 5.00 24.64
CA SER A 509 -19.97 4.04 25.69
C SER A 509 -20.67 2.83 25.10
N ALA A 510 -20.56 1.70 25.80
CA ALA A 510 -21.32 0.47 25.53
C ALA A 510 -22.87 0.64 25.48
N THR A 511 -23.41 1.80 25.83
CA THR A 511 -24.87 2.06 25.83
C THR A 511 -25.30 3.26 24.98
N LEU A 512 -24.38 3.86 24.23
CA LEU A 512 -24.65 5.05 23.42
C LEU A 512 -25.76 4.77 22.41
N SER A 513 -26.95 5.31 22.66
CA SER A 513 -28.15 5.02 21.88
C SER A 513 -29.25 6.08 22.11
N GLY A 514 -30.23 6.11 21.22
CA GLY A 514 -31.40 6.98 21.35
C GLY A 514 -31.18 8.39 20.82
N ASN A 515 -31.98 9.35 21.27
CA ASN A 515 -31.98 10.71 20.71
C ASN A 515 -31.46 11.71 21.74
N THR A 516 -30.39 12.41 21.39
CA THR A 516 -29.73 13.41 22.24
C THR A 516 -29.78 14.78 21.58
N SER A 517 -30.05 15.81 22.39
CA SER A 517 -29.88 17.20 21.97
C SER A 517 -28.41 17.57 22.17
N LEU A 518 -27.79 18.27 21.22
CA LEU A 518 -26.40 18.73 21.39
C LEU A 518 -26.24 19.76 22.51
N SER A 519 -27.34 20.36 22.98
CA SER A 519 -27.36 21.16 24.22
C SER A 519 -27.03 20.35 25.47
N ASP A 520 -27.15 19.02 25.38
CA ASP A 520 -26.85 18.07 26.44
C ASP A 520 -25.52 17.33 26.16
N ALA A 521 -24.72 17.80 25.19
CA ALA A 521 -23.37 17.27 24.96
C ALA A 521 -22.51 17.40 26.21
N THR A 522 -21.63 16.44 26.43
CA THR A 522 -20.79 16.42 27.64
C THR A 522 -19.79 17.55 27.64
N LEU A 523 -19.20 17.84 26.47
CA LEU A 523 -18.21 18.89 26.27
C LEU A 523 -18.54 19.67 24.99
N THR A 524 -18.48 21.00 25.09
CA THR A 524 -18.69 21.92 23.97
C THR A 524 -17.56 22.94 23.94
N TYR A 525 -16.98 23.18 22.77
CA TYR A 525 -16.10 24.31 22.53
C TYR A 525 -16.83 25.38 21.72
N GLU A 526 -16.84 26.61 22.24
CA GLU A 526 -17.44 27.75 21.56
C GLU A 526 -16.35 28.67 20.97
N ALA A 527 -16.56 29.10 19.74
CA ALA A 527 -15.83 30.23 19.18
C ALA A 527 -16.41 31.54 19.69
N GLU A 528 -15.55 32.53 19.98
CA GLU A 528 -15.97 33.81 20.55
C GLU A 528 -15.95 34.98 19.56
N GLU A 529 -15.31 34.83 18.40
CA GLU A 529 -15.15 35.94 17.45
C GLU A 529 -16.19 35.97 16.33
N TYR A 530 -16.66 37.19 16.02
CA TYR A 530 -17.62 37.41 14.95
C TYR A 530 -17.05 36.92 13.61
N ARG A 531 -17.72 35.94 12.99
CA ARG A 531 -17.33 35.29 11.72
C ARG A 531 -16.05 34.43 11.81
N ASP A 532 -15.79 33.81 12.95
CA ASP A 532 -14.74 32.79 13.10
C ASP A 532 -15.03 31.54 12.22
N TYR A 533 -16.30 31.13 12.13
CA TYR A 533 -16.74 29.94 11.38
C TYR A 533 -15.98 28.65 11.76
N ALA A 534 -15.59 28.55 13.04
CA ALA A 534 -14.88 27.39 13.54
C ALA A 534 -15.69 26.10 13.33
N GLY A 535 -15.00 25.04 12.96
CA GLY A 535 -15.59 23.75 12.62
C GLY A 535 -16.00 23.61 11.17
N ASN A 536 -15.42 24.38 10.24
CA ASN A 536 -15.59 24.12 8.81
C ASN A 536 -14.98 22.76 8.40
N SER A 537 -13.94 22.34 9.12
CA SER A 537 -13.30 21.02 9.06
C SER A 537 -12.90 20.64 10.47
N VAL A 538 -12.93 19.33 10.76
CA VAL A 538 -12.47 18.74 12.01
C VAL A 538 -11.79 17.42 11.67
N SER A 539 -10.79 17.04 12.45
CA SER A 539 -10.14 15.73 12.43
C SER A 539 -9.69 15.40 13.85
N GLY A 540 -9.55 14.12 14.16
CA GLY A 540 -9.24 13.63 15.50
C GLY A 540 -8.82 12.16 15.46
N GLY A 541 -8.53 11.59 16.63
CA GLY A 541 -8.19 10.16 16.75
C GLY A 541 -6.71 9.84 16.56
N GLN A 542 -5.83 10.81 16.80
CA GLN A 542 -4.38 10.62 16.82
C GLN A 542 -3.80 11.41 18.00
N ASP A 543 -2.79 10.85 18.68
CA ASP A 543 -2.00 11.56 19.68
C ASP A 543 -0.87 12.34 19.00
N ILE A 544 -0.93 13.67 19.04
CA ILE A 544 0.07 14.55 18.41
C ILE A 544 1.05 15.15 19.41
N ASN A 545 0.90 14.82 20.69
CA ASN A 545 1.66 15.43 21.79
C ASN A 545 2.41 14.40 22.66
N GLY A 546 2.18 13.11 22.45
CA GLY A 546 2.90 12.00 23.07
C GLY A 546 2.44 11.70 24.49
N ASP A 547 1.20 12.04 24.86
CA ASP A 547 0.63 11.70 26.16
C ASP A 547 -0.20 10.40 26.15
N GLY A 548 -0.30 9.75 24.99
CA GLY A 548 -0.99 8.50 24.72
C GLY A 548 -2.52 8.65 24.65
N ILE A 549 -3.02 9.85 24.40
CA ILE A 549 -4.45 10.16 24.32
C ILE A 549 -4.73 10.88 23.02
N ASP A 550 -5.80 10.48 22.35
CA ASP A 550 -6.16 11.08 21.08
C ASP A 550 -6.54 12.55 21.22
N ASP A 551 -6.14 13.33 20.23
CA ASP A 551 -6.33 14.77 20.15
C ASP A 551 -7.35 15.13 19.06
N ILE A 552 -7.79 16.40 19.05
CA ILE A 552 -8.71 16.94 18.05
C ILE A 552 -8.13 18.21 17.45
N ILE A 553 -8.26 18.37 16.13
CA ILE A 553 -7.99 19.63 15.43
C ILE A 553 -9.25 20.20 14.79
N VAL A 554 -9.35 21.53 14.80
CA VAL A 554 -10.52 22.27 14.31
C VAL A 554 -10.09 23.40 13.39
N GLY A 555 -10.56 23.37 12.14
CA GLY A 555 -10.37 24.43 11.17
C GLY A 555 -11.38 25.57 11.32
N ALA A 556 -10.91 26.80 11.13
CA ALA A 556 -11.68 28.04 11.12
C ALA A 556 -11.23 28.94 9.96
N ALA A 557 -11.48 28.50 8.74
CA ALA A 557 -10.91 29.06 7.51
C ALA A 557 -11.30 30.51 7.21
N ALA A 558 -12.41 30.99 7.76
CA ALA A 558 -12.90 32.35 7.54
C ALA A 558 -12.64 33.25 8.76
N TYR A 559 -11.78 32.83 9.68
CA TYR A 559 -11.35 33.63 10.82
C TYR A 559 -10.68 34.93 10.36
N GLY A 560 -10.98 36.02 11.08
CA GLY A 560 -10.44 37.36 10.86
C GLY A 560 -11.31 38.26 9.98
N ALA A 561 -11.06 39.58 9.99
CA ALA A 561 -11.75 40.52 9.09
C ALA A 561 -11.33 40.36 7.61
N THR A 562 -10.31 39.54 7.39
CA THR A 562 -9.52 39.38 6.19
C THR A 562 -9.51 37.95 5.67
N ASP A 563 -10.19 37.02 6.36
CA ASP A 563 -10.26 35.59 6.00
C ASP A 563 -8.85 34.93 5.93
N ASP A 564 -7.97 35.29 6.86
CA ASP A 564 -6.64 34.69 7.04
C ASP A 564 -6.72 33.22 7.50
N GLY A 565 -7.71 32.90 8.34
CA GLY A 565 -7.95 31.55 8.82
C GLY A 565 -7.16 31.19 10.09
N ARG A 566 -7.61 30.14 10.77
CA ARG A 566 -7.02 29.63 12.01
C ARG A 566 -7.29 28.14 12.17
N VAL A 567 -6.39 27.45 12.86
CA VAL A 567 -6.58 26.07 13.31
C VAL A 567 -6.35 25.98 14.81
N TYR A 568 -7.21 25.23 15.49
CA TYR A 568 -7.14 25.01 16.94
C TYR A 568 -6.85 23.55 17.22
N VAL A 569 -5.91 23.30 18.12
CA VAL A 569 -5.58 21.97 18.62
C VAL A 569 -6.12 21.85 20.05
N LEU A 570 -6.86 20.78 20.30
CA LEU A 570 -7.51 20.46 21.57
C LEU A 570 -6.93 19.14 22.04
N TYR A 571 -6.22 19.16 23.16
CA TYR A 571 -5.63 17.94 23.68
C TYR A 571 -6.62 17.07 24.43
N GLY A 572 -6.51 15.77 24.22
CA GLY A 572 -7.20 14.75 24.98
C GLY A 572 -6.87 14.82 26.48
N SER A 573 -7.67 14.14 27.29
CA SER A 573 -7.38 14.09 28.73
C SER A 573 -7.90 12.84 29.41
N SER A 574 -7.02 12.19 30.17
CA SER A 574 -7.37 11.08 31.08
C SER A 574 -8.37 11.45 32.17
N THR A 575 -8.67 12.75 32.32
CA THR A 575 -9.82 13.20 33.09
C THR A 575 -10.89 13.69 32.12
N THR A 576 -12.03 12.99 32.08
CA THR A 576 -13.19 13.37 31.27
C THR A 576 -13.53 14.85 31.45
N LEU A 577 -13.32 15.63 30.38
CA LEU A 577 -13.63 17.05 30.33
C LEU A 577 -15.14 17.23 30.21
N THR A 578 -15.71 18.26 30.83
CA THR A 578 -17.16 18.49 30.80
C THR A 578 -17.49 19.97 30.79
N GLY A 579 -18.63 20.34 30.21
CA GLY A 579 -19.14 21.70 30.20
C GLY A 579 -18.80 22.44 28.92
N THR A 580 -18.56 23.75 29.04
CA THR A 580 -18.29 24.63 27.90
C THR A 580 -16.91 25.26 28.06
N GLU A 581 -16.07 25.05 27.05
CA GLU A 581 -14.74 25.63 26.90
C GLU A 581 -14.72 26.57 25.69
N PHE A 582 -13.64 27.34 25.53
CA PHE A 582 -13.52 28.33 24.46
C PHE A 582 -12.30 28.06 23.57
N LEU A 583 -12.48 28.17 22.25
CA LEU A 583 -11.39 27.90 21.30
C LEU A 583 -10.22 28.91 21.40
N HIS A 584 -10.45 30.11 21.93
CA HIS A 584 -9.35 31.04 22.20
C HIS A 584 -8.35 30.52 23.23
N ASP A 585 -8.80 29.63 24.12
CA ASP A 585 -7.98 29.00 25.17
C ASP A 585 -7.50 27.59 24.75
N ALA A 586 -7.60 27.25 23.45
CA ALA A 586 -7.08 25.98 22.90
C ALA A 586 -5.60 25.77 23.23
N ASN A 587 -5.17 24.50 23.31
CA ASN A 587 -3.82 24.11 23.70
C ASN A 587 -2.77 24.70 22.77
N VAL A 588 -3.01 24.59 21.46
CA VAL A 588 -2.19 25.17 20.40
C VAL A 588 -3.09 25.86 19.38
N ILE A 589 -2.63 27.00 18.86
CA ILE A 589 -3.34 27.77 17.83
C ILE A 589 -2.39 28.08 16.69
N PHE A 590 -2.74 27.62 15.49
CA PHE A 590 -2.04 27.98 14.26
C PHE A 590 -2.77 29.14 13.58
N TYR A 591 -2.04 30.23 13.33
CA TYR A 591 -2.58 31.42 12.66
C TYR A 591 -2.27 31.36 11.17
N GLY A 592 -3.27 31.61 10.32
CA GLY A 592 -3.06 31.69 8.88
C GLY A 592 -2.03 32.76 8.49
N GLU A 593 -1.27 32.48 7.42
CA GLU A 593 -0.15 33.31 6.98
C GLU A 593 -0.62 34.68 6.45
N ASN A 594 -1.51 34.66 5.45
CA ASN A 594 -1.97 35.87 4.76
C ASN A 594 -3.50 35.98 4.67
N SER A 595 -3.96 37.22 4.55
CA SER A 595 -5.36 37.59 4.34
C SER A 595 -5.94 36.94 3.08
N GLY A 596 -6.95 36.07 3.24
CA GLY A 596 -7.74 35.52 2.14
C GLY A 596 -7.31 34.12 1.70
N ASP A 597 -6.25 33.59 2.29
CA ASP A 597 -5.71 32.24 1.99
C ASP A 597 -6.62 31.12 2.52
N ASN A 598 -7.45 31.46 3.51
CA ASN A 598 -8.39 30.54 4.16
C ASN A 598 -7.71 29.31 4.78
N ALA A 599 -6.64 29.51 5.56
CA ALA A 599 -5.97 28.41 6.27
C ALA A 599 -6.91 27.69 7.23
N GLY A 600 -6.91 26.36 7.20
CA GLY A 600 -7.86 25.52 7.94
C GLY A 600 -9.15 25.25 7.18
N ILE A 601 -9.22 25.46 5.85
CA ILE A 601 -10.38 25.03 5.02
C ILE A 601 -10.61 23.52 5.07
N SER A 602 -9.51 22.81 5.23
CA SER A 602 -9.38 21.38 5.47
C SER A 602 -8.30 21.21 6.52
N VAL A 603 -8.49 20.23 7.39
CA VAL A 603 -7.51 19.83 8.40
C VAL A 603 -7.56 18.31 8.49
N GLN A 604 -6.43 17.67 8.71
CA GLN A 604 -6.33 16.23 8.93
C GLN A 604 -5.24 15.95 9.97
N LEU A 605 -5.53 15.08 10.93
CA LEU A 605 -4.51 14.39 11.71
C LEU A 605 -4.10 13.12 10.97
N LEU A 606 -2.81 12.96 10.73
CA LEU A 606 -2.25 11.75 10.15
C LEU A 606 -1.76 10.83 11.26
N LYS A 607 -1.66 9.53 10.93
CA LYS A 607 -0.84 8.59 11.71
C LYS A 607 0.63 8.96 11.53
N ASP A 608 1.46 8.53 12.47
CA ASP A 608 2.91 8.69 12.47
C ASP A 608 3.53 8.35 11.10
N MET A 609 4.09 9.38 10.47
CA MET A 609 4.71 9.36 9.15
C MET A 609 6.24 9.24 9.22
N ASN A 610 6.86 9.53 10.37
CA ASN A 610 8.31 9.63 10.50
C ASN A 610 8.92 8.63 11.51
N GLY A 611 8.08 7.80 12.13
CA GLY A 611 8.47 6.74 13.07
C GLY A 611 8.76 7.25 14.49
N ASP A 612 8.26 8.42 14.89
CA ASP A 612 8.45 8.99 16.23
C ASP A 612 7.32 8.68 17.24
N ASP A 613 6.37 7.83 16.85
CA ASP A 613 5.14 7.43 17.55
C ASP A 613 4.13 8.58 17.76
N LEU A 614 4.25 9.72 17.07
CA LEU A 614 3.31 10.84 17.16
C LEU A 614 2.59 11.07 15.83
N GLY A 615 1.29 11.37 15.88
CA GLY A 615 0.56 11.80 14.70
C GLY A 615 0.95 13.20 14.21
N GLU A 616 0.81 13.44 12.92
CA GLU A 616 1.11 14.70 12.25
C GLU A 616 -0.15 15.50 11.91
N ILE A 617 0.06 16.74 11.47
CA ILE A 617 -1.00 17.70 11.21
C ILE A 617 -0.87 18.25 9.80
N LEU A 618 -1.91 18.04 8.97
CA LEU A 618 -2.07 18.73 7.69
C LEU A 618 -3.08 19.87 7.80
N ILE A 619 -2.72 21.01 7.22
CA ILE A 619 -3.58 22.20 7.16
C ILE A 619 -3.64 22.73 5.73
N GLY A 620 -4.84 22.76 5.14
CA GLY A 620 -5.05 23.32 3.82
C GLY A 620 -5.32 24.83 3.83
N ALA A 621 -4.74 25.54 2.88
CA ALA A 621 -4.99 26.96 2.56
C ALA A 621 -5.22 27.12 1.05
N HIS A 622 -6.38 26.64 0.59
CA HIS A 622 -6.70 26.51 -0.84
C HIS A 622 -6.68 27.80 -1.68
N ARG A 623 -6.56 28.98 -1.06
CA ARG A 623 -6.49 30.26 -1.78
C ARG A 623 -5.17 30.96 -1.64
N ASN A 624 -4.17 30.31 -1.04
CA ASN A 624 -2.84 30.86 -0.98
C ASN A 624 -2.34 31.20 -2.40
N ASP A 625 -1.71 32.38 -2.49
CA ASP A 625 -1.31 33.04 -3.72
C ASP A 625 0.22 33.02 -3.95
N GLN A 626 0.99 32.22 -3.18
CA GLN A 626 2.47 32.22 -3.19
C GLN A 626 3.05 31.94 -4.58
N THR A 627 2.56 30.89 -5.25
CA THR A 627 2.99 30.49 -6.59
C THR A 627 2.17 31.17 -7.68
N ALA A 628 0.84 31.15 -7.56
CA ALA A 628 -0.10 31.80 -8.46
C ALA A 628 -1.45 32.07 -7.76
N THR A 629 -2.28 32.94 -8.37
CA THR A 629 -3.57 33.35 -7.78
C THR A 629 -4.49 32.16 -7.51
N ASN A 630 -4.80 31.88 -6.25
CA ASN A 630 -5.52 30.73 -5.70
C ASN A 630 -4.97 29.38 -6.18
N ALA A 631 -3.65 29.24 -6.29
CA ALA A 631 -3.02 27.95 -6.53
C ALA A 631 -3.24 27.01 -5.34
N GLY A 632 -3.19 27.56 -4.13
CA GLY A 632 -3.35 26.81 -2.88
C GLY A 632 -2.01 26.37 -2.29
N LYS A 633 -2.04 26.05 -1.00
CA LYS A 633 -0.89 25.60 -0.21
C LYS A 633 -1.36 24.66 0.88
N VAL A 634 -0.56 23.66 1.21
CA VAL A 634 -0.76 22.77 2.36
C VAL A 634 0.45 22.89 3.27
N TYR A 635 0.19 22.93 4.57
CA TYR A 635 1.22 22.93 5.60
C TYR A 635 1.20 21.57 6.30
N LEU A 636 2.36 20.95 6.42
CA LEU A 636 2.57 19.80 7.30
C LEU A 636 3.31 20.26 8.56
N ILE A 637 2.86 19.76 9.71
CA ILE A 637 3.47 20.02 11.01
C ILE A 637 3.61 18.69 11.73
N MET A 638 4.83 18.35 12.12
CA MET A 638 5.10 17.15 12.90
C MET A 638 4.50 17.23 14.31
N GLY A 639 4.03 16.07 14.79
CA GLY A 639 3.67 15.89 16.19
C GLY A 639 4.82 16.27 17.12
N SER A 640 4.52 16.81 18.29
CA SER A 640 5.53 17.06 19.32
C SER A 640 4.91 17.35 20.67
N ALA A 641 5.49 16.76 21.73
CA ALA A 641 5.24 17.17 23.11
C ALA A 641 5.52 18.66 23.40
N SER A 642 6.24 19.34 22.50
CA SER A 642 6.58 20.77 22.60
C SER A 642 5.89 21.64 21.54
N LEU A 643 4.80 21.17 20.91
CA LEU A 643 4.01 21.98 19.99
C LEU A 643 3.61 23.32 20.62
N THR A 644 3.76 24.41 19.86
CA THR A 644 3.41 25.76 20.31
C THR A 644 2.63 26.53 19.26
N SER A 645 1.84 27.50 19.70
CA SER A 645 1.07 28.38 18.81
C SER A 645 1.99 29.24 17.95
N VAL A 646 1.85 29.15 16.64
CA VAL A 646 2.67 29.85 15.65
C VAL A 646 1.84 30.36 14.48
N THR A 647 2.36 31.37 13.77
CA THR A 647 1.83 31.74 12.46
C THR A 647 2.41 30.77 11.43
N LEU A 648 1.55 30.17 10.60
CA LEU A 648 1.95 29.28 9.51
C LEU A 648 2.78 30.05 8.48
N ASN A 649 3.89 29.47 8.05
CA ASN A 649 4.76 29.91 6.95
C ASN A 649 5.87 28.87 6.77
N ASP A 650 6.68 29.03 5.71
CA ASP A 650 7.75 28.11 5.31
C ASP A 650 8.87 27.92 6.35
N THR A 651 8.89 28.66 7.46
CA THR A 651 9.93 28.52 8.51
C THR A 651 9.40 28.05 9.85
N THR A 652 8.08 27.89 9.97
CA THR A 652 7.42 27.48 11.22
C THR A 652 6.66 26.16 11.09
N THR A 653 6.68 25.57 9.89
CA THR A 653 6.05 24.30 9.55
C THR A 653 7.11 23.31 9.11
N SER A 654 6.85 22.03 9.29
CA SER A 654 7.80 20.97 8.96
C SER A 654 8.01 20.84 7.46
N ALA A 655 6.93 20.94 6.67
CA ALA A 655 6.99 21.00 5.22
C ALA A 655 5.90 21.92 4.65
N THR A 656 6.10 22.41 3.43
CA THR A 656 5.06 23.15 2.70
C THR A 656 4.90 22.68 1.27
N LEU A 657 3.67 22.33 0.90
CA LEU A 657 3.32 21.80 -0.41
C LEU A 657 2.55 22.86 -1.21
N LEU A 658 3.10 23.27 -2.35
CA LEU A 658 2.61 24.41 -3.13
C LEU A 658 1.79 23.96 -4.34
N GLY A 659 0.59 24.51 -4.46
CA GLY A 659 -0.18 24.43 -5.69
C GLY A 659 0.56 25.09 -6.85
N VAL A 660 0.24 24.66 -8.08
CA VAL A 660 1.08 24.95 -9.24
C VAL A 660 0.54 26.15 -10.03
N ALA A 661 -0.71 26.07 -10.48
CA ALA A 661 -1.31 27.01 -11.40
C ALA A 661 -2.45 27.82 -10.77
N ALA A 662 -2.76 28.96 -11.40
CA ALA A 662 -3.79 29.86 -10.91
C ALA A 662 -5.18 29.19 -10.92
N GLY A 663 -5.79 29.08 -9.75
CA GLY A 663 -7.13 28.53 -9.57
C GLY A 663 -7.17 27.02 -9.41
N ASP A 664 -6.05 26.36 -9.10
CA ASP A 664 -6.01 24.92 -8.80
C ASP A 664 -6.73 24.58 -7.49
N TYR A 665 -6.71 25.51 -6.53
CA TYR A 665 -7.28 25.33 -5.19
C TYR A 665 -6.75 24.10 -4.45
N ALA A 666 -5.44 23.81 -4.58
CA ALA A 666 -4.78 22.71 -3.88
C ALA A 666 -4.93 22.82 -2.36
N GLY A 667 -5.11 21.70 -1.68
CA GLY A 667 -5.35 21.68 -0.23
C GLY A 667 -6.81 21.89 0.15
N TYR A 668 -7.76 21.88 -0.79
CA TYR A 668 -9.18 21.94 -0.42
C TYR A 668 -9.69 20.61 0.15
N GLY A 669 -9.20 19.50 -0.39
CA GLY A 669 -9.39 18.16 0.16
C GLY A 669 -8.05 17.62 0.65
N LEU A 670 -8.05 17.05 1.85
CA LEU A 670 -6.94 16.30 2.42
C LEU A 670 -7.49 14.92 2.77
N SER A 671 -6.69 13.87 2.57
CA SER A 671 -7.00 12.51 2.99
C SER A 671 -6.24 12.14 4.27
N ASP A 672 -6.68 11.05 4.90
CA ASP A 672 -5.85 10.29 5.85
C ASP A 672 -4.62 9.69 5.15
N ALA A 673 -3.72 9.10 5.94
CA ALA A 673 -2.52 8.42 5.46
C ALA A 673 -2.68 6.89 5.40
N GLY A 674 -2.06 6.25 4.40
CA GLY A 674 -2.02 4.80 4.20
C GLY A 674 -1.03 4.42 3.11
N ASP A 675 -0.49 3.21 3.16
CA ASP A 675 0.50 2.72 2.18
C ASP A 675 -0.22 2.29 0.90
N VAL A 676 -0.23 3.15 -0.12
CA VAL A 676 -0.95 2.87 -1.38
C VAL A 676 -0.02 2.34 -2.48
N ASN A 677 1.28 2.34 -2.23
CA ASN A 677 2.29 1.96 -3.22
C ASN A 677 3.06 0.69 -2.83
N GLY A 678 2.77 0.10 -1.66
CA GLY A 678 3.37 -1.12 -1.13
C GLY A 678 4.82 -1.00 -0.66
N ASP A 679 5.28 0.19 -0.28
CA ASP A 679 6.64 0.42 0.23
C ASP A 679 6.75 0.42 1.77
N ASP A 680 5.66 0.06 2.47
CA ASP A 680 5.52 0.10 3.93
C ASP A 680 5.63 1.51 4.54
N ILE A 681 5.62 2.56 3.71
CA ILE A 681 5.58 3.95 4.13
C ILE A 681 4.18 4.51 3.86
N LEU A 682 3.70 5.38 4.76
CA LEU A 682 2.37 5.95 4.63
C LEU A 682 2.36 7.08 3.58
N ASP A 683 1.28 7.12 2.80
CA ASP A 683 1.04 8.13 1.78
C ASP A 683 -0.20 8.95 2.09
N PHE A 684 -0.20 10.21 1.68
CA PHE A 684 -1.39 11.06 1.80
C PHE A 684 -1.67 11.85 0.52
N PHE A 685 -2.91 12.35 0.41
CA PHE A 685 -3.40 12.94 -0.81
C PHE A 685 -3.92 14.36 -0.65
N ILE A 686 -3.59 15.18 -1.64
CA ILE A 686 -4.01 16.57 -1.73
C ILE A 686 -4.93 16.75 -2.94
N GLY A 687 -6.16 17.17 -2.67
CA GLY A 687 -7.15 17.51 -3.70
C GLY A 687 -6.95 18.92 -4.26
N ALA A 688 -6.87 19.02 -5.58
CA ALA A 688 -6.82 20.26 -6.37
C ALA A 688 -7.91 20.24 -7.46
N TYR A 689 -9.16 20.48 -7.04
CA TYR A 689 -10.31 20.33 -7.94
C TYR A 689 -10.40 21.39 -9.04
N GLY A 690 -9.62 22.47 -8.92
CA GLY A 690 -9.65 23.60 -9.83
C GLY A 690 -8.78 23.46 -11.06
N THR A 691 -7.89 22.45 -11.09
CA THR A 691 -7.09 22.12 -12.28
C THR A 691 -8.00 21.80 -13.47
N THR A 692 -7.44 21.76 -14.69
CA THR A 692 -8.24 21.66 -15.93
C THR A 692 -9.30 20.56 -15.86
N ASN A 693 -8.96 19.36 -15.36
CA ASN A 693 -9.90 18.26 -15.15
C ASN A 693 -10.14 17.91 -13.67
N GLY A 694 -9.53 18.64 -12.74
CA GLY A 694 -9.38 18.25 -11.34
C GLY A 694 -8.26 17.23 -11.17
N THR A 695 -7.48 17.37 -10.10
CA THR A 695 -6.34 16.48 -9.80
C THR A 695 -6.36 16.11 -8.32
N VAL A 696 -5.88 14.90 -8.02
CA VAL A 696 -5.46 14.50 -6.68
C VAL A 696 -3.97 14.19 -6.77
N TYR A 697 -3.16 14.81 -5.92
CA TYR A 697 -1.72 14.55 -5.84
C TYR A 697 -1.47 13.59 -4.68
N GLY A 698 -0.72 12.51 -4.93
CA GLY A 698 -0.22 11.59 -3.90
C GLY A 698 1.19 12.00 -3.49
N ILE A 699 1.40 12.15 -2.20
CA ILE A 699 2.69 12.47 -1.58
C ILE A 699 3.11 11.22 -0.81
N LEU A 700 4.21 10.62 -1.21
CA LEU A 700 4.86 9.56 -0.45
C LEU A 700 5.76 10.20 0.59
N SER A 701 5.80 9.64 1.79
CA SER A 701 6.96 9.82 2.66
C SER A 701 8.06 8.88 2.17
N TYR A 702 9.32 9.33 2.19
CA TYR A 702 10.49 8.48 1.89
C TYR A 702 11.14 7.96 3.17
#